data_AF-A0A835Y5N8-F1
#
_entry.id   AF-A0A835Y5N8-F1
#
_cell.length_a   1.000
_cell.length_b   1.000
_cell.length_c   1.000
_cell.angle_alpha   90.00
_cell.angle_beta   90.00
_cell.angle_gamma   90.00
#
_symmetry.space_group_name_H-M   'P 1'
#
loop_
_entity.id
_entity.type
_entity.pdbx_description
1 polymer ?
#
loop_
_entity_poly.entity_id
_entity_poly.type
_entity_poly.pdbx_seq_one_letter_code
_entity_poly.pdbx_strand_id
1 'polypeptide(L)'
;MSDGKYFSTTKRGEIHELKEELRSLDRPKKKDAVKKVIAAMTVGKDVSMLFPDVVNCMQTDDLELKKLVYLYLINYAKTQPDLAIMAVNTFVKDSQDPNPLIRALAVRTMGCIRVDKITEYLCDPLQRCLKDDDPYVRKTAAVCVAKLYDINPELVEDRGFLDMLREMLSDANPMVVANALAALQEIQELAGPGGKDLLQMSTQTLNKLLAALNECTEWGQVFILDSLAAYDTRDPKDAEKIAERVLPRLQHVNSAVVLSAVKVILRCMDVVALGPSGGEDTIKAWSKKMAPPLVTLLAAEPEVQYVALRNINLIVQRRPAVLANEVKVFFCKYNDPLYVKMEKLEIMIRLASDKNIDQVLLELKEYAQEVDVDFVRKAVRAIGRCAVALEKATERCINVLLELIQTKVSYVVQEAIIVIKDIFRRYPNQYESIIATLCDNLDSLDEPEAKSSMVWIIGEYAERIDNADELLEAFLETFPEETSMVQLQLLTATVKLFLKKPTESAQKMISAVLSCATTETDNPDLRDRAYIYWRLLSTDPEAAKDVVLAEKPVIADDSSSLDPSLLEALVSRYLATVAAVYHRPPETFVSRQRLAVTRADELGARKFEEEDGSVPGAMVSDNNAAAAAGAAAAAAASSVGDLLDMSDPTPMPAAPVAAAAVAPAAPRGLDDLLGGLGSLDMGGGAPPAASTSASADPFAALSGPAPATSLSGGGAAPVAGAGMSPAALSQLPTLLANPGGVSVQGRLVRQAGQIVYQLALRNDTMAPVDGLMIQTNRNSFGLGPASQVLAIPTPGGAVPPGSVAAVRVPLLIDVSKVTPPPLSTGLQVALRTTQVGVLYFNDAVPLSALTEETGSMEAADFLAAWKALPPEASARLPLAVPSADVAKQRLAAANLFVLAHRQVPATGQDAIYATCRITAGGVGQVLLELKFVAGAGGVDVSVKAERQDVAQLVFDGLPSVLLGAA
;
A
#
# COMPACT_ATOMS: atom_id res chain seq x y z
N MET A 1 -19.16 -29.74 -16.05
CA MET A 1 -20.14 -28.65 -15.82
C MET A 1 -21.34 -29.18 -15.03
N SER A 2 -21.24 -29.28 -13.70
CA SER A 2 -22.39 -29.44 -12.78
C SER A 2 -22.03 -29.17 -11.30
N ASP A 3 -20.98 -28.39 -11.00
CA ASP A 3 -20.51 -28.16 -9.61
C ASP A 3 -21.20 -27.00 -8.89
N GLY A 4 -21.98 -26.17 -9.60
CA GLY A 4 -22.72 -25.04 -9.02
C GLY A 4 -23.81 -25.44 -8.01
N LYS A 5 -24.26 -26.71 -8.00
CA LYS A 5 -25.25 -27.21 -7.04
C LYS A 5 -24.72 -27.33 -5.61
N TYR A 6 -23.40 -27.45 -5.42
CA TYR A 6 -22.80 -27.63 -4.10
C TYR A 6 -22.63 -26.32 -3.32
N PHE A 7 -22.68 -25.17 -4.00
CA PHE A 7 -22.47 -23.84 -3.41
C PHE A 7 -23.78 -23.13 -3.02
N SER A 8 -24.95 -23.68 -3.35
CA SER A 8 -26.25 -23.02 -3.18
C SER A 8 -27.01 -23.40 -1.90
N THR A 9 -26.44 -24.22 -1.02
CA THR A 9 -27.16 -24.76 0.15
C THR A 9 -26.77 -24.03 1.44
N THR A 10 -27.69 -23.18 1.92
CA THR A 10 -27.57 -22.35 3.14
C THR A 10 -28.74 -22.57 4.09
N LYS A 11 -29.14 -23.82 4.35
CA LYS A 11 -30.19 -24.18 5.31
C LYS A 11 -29.62 -24.57 6.67
N ARG A 12 -30.26 -24.10 7.76
CA ARG A 12 -30.02 -24.58 9.14
C ARG A 12 -30.39 -26.06 9.23
N GLY A 13 -29.41 -26.94 9.45
CA GLY A 13 -29.58 -28.40 9.56
C GLY A 13 -28.56 -29.24 8.77
N GLU A 14 -27.88 -28.63 7.79
CA GLU A 14 -26.98 -29.30 6.85
C GLU A 14 -25.80 -30.04 7.49
N ILE A 15 -25.24 -29.53 8.59
CA ILE A 15 -24.09 -30.18 9.26
C ILE A 15 -24.47 -31.56 9.81
N HIS A 16 -25.72 -31.73 10.25
CA HIS A 16 -26.19 -33.01 10.76
C HIS A 16 -26.45 -34.00 9.61
N GLU A 17 -27.06 -33.53 8.52
CA GLU A 17 -27.26 -34.32 7.30
C GLU A 17 -25.91 -34.76 6.70
N LEU A 18 -24.93 -33.85 6.62
CA LEU A 18 -23.57 -34.17 6.17
C LEU A 18 -22.89 -35.20 7.08
N LYS A 19 -23.12 -35.14 8.39
CA LYS A 19 -22.59 -36.13 9.34
C LYS A 19 -23.18 -37.53 9.08
N GLU A 20 -24.46 -37.62 8.76
CA GLU A 20 -25.11 -38.88 8.38
C GLU A 20 -24.63 -39.37 7.01
N GLU A 21 -24.52 -38.47 6.02
CA GLU A 21 -24.03 -38.81 4.68
C GLU A 21 -22.56 -39.30 4.71
N LEU A 22 -21.70 -38.71 5.54
CA LEU A 22 -20.30 -39.15 5.73
C LEU A 22 -20.19 -40.54 6.38
N ARG A 23 -21.16 -40.88 7.25
CA ARG A 23 -21.25 -42.21 7.89
C ARG A 23 -21.89 -43.26 7.01
N SER A 24 -22.56 -42.87 5.92
CA SER A 24 -23.17 -43.81 4.98
C SER A 24 -22.13 -44.76 4.37
N LEU A 25 -22.49 -46.01 4.08
CA LEU A 25 -21.55 -46.98 3.46
C LEU A 25 -21.37 -46.76 1.95
N ASP A 26 -22.20 -45.90 1.36
CA ASP A 26 -22.22 -45.63 -0.09
C ASP A 26 -21.07 -44.69 -0.49
N ARG A 27 -20.09 -45.24 -1.22
CA ARG A 27 -18.94 -44.49 -1.75
C ARG A 27 -19.29 -43.19 -2.52
N PRO A 28 -20.27 -43.16 -3.46
CA PRO A 28 -20.61 -41.92 -4.16
C PRO A 28 -21.24 -40.89 -3.23
N LYS A 29 -22.06 -41.31 -2.26
CA LYS A 29 -22.67 -40.40 -1.28
C LYS A 29 -21.62 -39.79 -0.35
N LYS A 30 -20.64 -40.57 0.10
CA LYS A 30 -19.50 -40.03 0.87
C LYS A 30 -18.73 -38.98 0.09
N LYS A 31 -18.49 -39.23 -1.20
CA LYS A 31 -17.77 -38.30 -2.08
C LYS A 31 -18.52 -36.99 -2.26
N ASP A 32 -19.83 -37.05 -2.50
CA ASP A 32 -20.67 -35.86 -2.61
C ASP A 32 -20.76 -35.12 -1.27
N ALA A 33 -20.83 -35.85 -0.14
CA ALA A 33 -20.81 -35.26 1.20
C ALA A 33 -19.49 -34.52 1.47
N VAL A 34 -18.33 -35.12 1.16
CA VAL A 34 -17.03 -34.44 1.31
C VAL A 34 -16.95 -33.22 0.38
N LYS A 35 -17.47 -33.28 -0.85
CA LYS A 35 -17.53 -32.09 -1.74
C LYS A 35 -18.38 -30.97 -1.14
N LYS A 36 -19.54 -31.27 -0.55
CA LYS A 36 -20.35 -30.30 0.19
C LYS A 36 -19.61 -29.74 1.42
N VAL A 37 -18.85 -30.55 2.14
CA VAL A 37 -18.02 -30.11 3.27
C VAL A 37 -16.92 -29.14 2.81
N ILE A 38 -16.23 -29.45 1.70
CA ILE A 38 -15.22 -28.55 1.12
C ILE A 38 -15.88 -27.26 0.61
N ALA A 39 -17.07 -27.32 0.02
CA ALA A 39 -17.83 -26.13 -0.38
C ALA A 39 -18.23 -25.26 0.83
N ALA A 40 -18.63 -25.88 1.95
CA ALA A 40 -18.90 -25.16 3.19
C ALA A 40 -17.61 -24.51 3.76
N MET A 41 -16.48 -25.21 3.65
CA MET A 41 -15.16 -24.71 4.04
C MET A 41 -14.72 -23.50 3.19
N THR A 42 -14.93 -23.52 1.87
CA THR A 42 -14.56 -22.39 0.99
C THR A 42 -15.47 -21.17 1.19
N VAL A 43 -16.72 -21.37 1.62
CA VAL A 43 -17.64 -20.30 2.05
C VAL A 43 -17.28 -19.74 3.44
N GLY A 44 -16.34 -20.35 4.16
CA GLY A 44 -15.90 -19.92 5.49
C GLY A 44 -16.82 -20.37 6.64
N LYS A 45 -17.67 -21.38 6.43
CA LYS A 45 -18.45 -21.99 7.52
C LYS A 45 -17.57 -22.96 8.31
N ASP A 46 -17.70 -22.96 9.63
CA ASP A 46 -16.97 -23.91 10.47
C ASP A 46 -17.58 -25.32 10.37
N VAL A 47 -16.81 -26.25 9.78
CA VAL A 47 -17.14 -27.67 9.66
C VAL A 47 -16.21 -28.56 10.51
N SER A 48 -15.53 -28.00 11.52
CA SER A 48 -14.65 -28.74 12.44
C SER A 48 -15.37 -29.88 13.18
N MET A 49 -16.69 -29.76 13.39
CA MET A 49 -17.51 -30.80 14.04
C MET A 49 -17.56 -32.12 13.26
N LEU A 50 -17.19 -32.10 11.97
CA LEU A 50 -17.15 -33.27 11.08
C LEU A 50 -15.76 -33.92 11.02
N PHE A 51 -14.76 -33.36 11.73
CA PHE A 51 -13.37 -33.81 11.64
C PHE A 51 -13.19 -35.32 11.88
N PRO A 52 -13.78 -35.93 12.93
CA PRO A 52 -13.64 -37.38 13.14
C PRO A 52 -14.27 -38.21 12.01
N ASP A 53 -15.40 -37.75 11.47
CA ASP A 53 -16.13 -38.43 10.40
C ASP A 53 -15.36 -38.33 9.07
N VAL A 54 -14.71 -37.19 8.80
CA VAL A 54 -13.86 -36.95 7.62
C VAL A 54 -12.54 -37.73 7.70
N VAL A 55 -11.89 -37.79 8.86
CA VAL A 55 -10.66 -38.59 9.06
C VAL A 55 -10.92 -40.08 8.85
N ASN A 56 -12.10 -40.58 9.25
CA ASN A 56 -12.50 -41.96 8.97
C ASN A 56 -12.65 -42.24 7.46
N CYS A 57 -12.98 -41.23 6.65
CA CYS A 57 -13.04 -41.35 5.20
C CYS A 57 -11.66 -41.41 4.52
N MET A 58 -10.57 -41.21 5.26
CA MET A 58 -9.20 -41.23 4.73
C MET A 58 -8.71 -42.64 4.39
N GLN A 59 -9.22 -43.67 5.07
CA GLN A 59 -8.88 -45.08 4.83
C GLN A 59 -9.61 -45.63 3.59
N THR A 60 -9.34 -45.03 2.44
CA THR A 60 -9.94 -45.38 1.14
C THR A 60 -8.87 -45.43 0.06
N ASP A 61 -9.06 -46.28 -0.94
CA ASP A 61 -8.14 -46.37 -2.09
C ASP A 61 -8.48 -45.38 -3.22
N ASP A 62 -9.61 -44.67 -3.10
CA ASP A 62 -10.02 -43.66 -4.08
C ASP A 62 -9.18 -42.38 -3.93
N LEU A 63 -8.39 -42.09 -4.97
CA LEU A 63 -7.49 -40.93 -5.02
C LEU A 63 -8.25 -39.59 -4.92
N GLU A 64 -9.44 -39.48 -5.53
CA GLU A 64 -10.21 -38.23 -5.49
C GLU A 64 -10.70 -37.95 -4.07
N LEU A 65 -11.23 -38.97 -3.39
CA LEU A 65 -11.67 -38.86 -2.00
C LEU A 65 -10.50 -38.56 -1.06
N LYS A 66 -9.34 -39.23 -1.24
CA LYS A 66 -8.10 -38.94 -0.51
C LYS A 66 -7.66 -37.49 -0.70
N LYS A 67 -7.65 -36.95 -1.94
CA LYS A 67 -7.28 -35.55 -2.24
C LYS A 67 -8.18 -34.56 -1.50
N LEU A 68 -9.49 -34.80 -1.47
CA LEU A 68 -10.44 -33.93 -0.77
C LEU A 68 -10.28 -33.98 0.75
N VAL A 69 -10.10 -35.18 1.33
CA VAL A 69 -9.87 -35.36 2.77
C VAL A 69 -8.57 -34.72 3.21
N TYR A 70 -7.49 -34.86 2.42
CA TYR A 70 -6.21 -34.23 2.71
C TYR A 70 -6.29 -32.70 2.65
N LEU A 71 -7.03 -32.14 1.68
CA LEU A 71 -7.27 -30.69 1.60
C LEU A 71 -8.00 -30.17 2.85
N TYR A 72 -9.04 -30.89 3.30
CA TYR A 72 -9.73 -30.58 4.55
C TYR A 72 -8.78 -30.61 5.75
N LEU A 73 -7.94 -31.65 5.84
CA LEU A 73 -7.01 -31.80 6.96
C LEU A 73 -5.96 -30.70 7.01
N ILE A 74 -5.41 -30.26 5.88
CA ILE A 74 -4.42 -29.15 5.85
C ILE A 74 -5.00 -27.87 6.48
N ASN A 75 -6.28 -27.57 6.21
CA ASN A 75 -6.91 -26.34 6.70
C ASN A 75 -7.25 -26.43 8.21
N TYR A 76 -7.84 -27.55 8.65
CA TYR A 76 -8.29 -27.73 10.04
C TYR A 76 -7.23 -28.29 10.99
N ALA A 77 -6.10 -28.80 10.50
CA ALA A 77 -5.02 -29.29 11.36
C ALA A 77 -4.39 -28.18 12.23
N LYS A 78 -4.45 -26.91 11.78
CA LYS A 78 -3.99 -25.76 12.58
C LYS A 78 -4.90 -25.48 13.77
N THR A 79 -6.21 -25.62 13.59
CA THR A 79 -7.20 -25.34 14.65
C THR A 79 -7.37 -26.53 15.61
N GLN A 80 -7.11 -27.76 15.15
CA GLN A 80 -7.24 -28.98 15.95
C GLN A 80 -6.01 -29.92 15.76
N PRO A 81 -4.86 -29.60 16.38
CA PRO A 81 -3.63 -30.37 16.19
C PRO A 81 -3.71 -31.79 16.77
N ASP A 82 -4.41 -32.00 17.89
CA ASP A 82 -4.50 -33.30 18.57
C ASP A 82 -5.22 -34.35 17.73
N LEU A 83 -6.29 -33.95 17.02
CA LEU A 83 -7.01 -34.85 16.12
C LEU A 83 -6.23 -35.12 14.83
N ALA A 84 -5.39 -34.18 14.39
CA ALA A 84 -4.52 -34.39 13.23
C ALA A 84 -3.46 -35.49 13.47
N ILE A 85 -3.07 -35.75 14.73
CA ILE A 85 -2.16 -36.85 15.08
C ILE A 85 -2.75 -38.22 14.67
N MET A 86 -4.07 -38.39 14.74
CA MET A 86 -4.73 -39.63 14.31
C MET A 86 -4.51 -39.94 12.83
N ALA A 87 -4.27 -38.90 12.01
CA ALA A 87 -4.03 -39.04 10.59
C ALA A 87 -2.59 -39.46 10.23
N VAL A 88 -1.62 -39.24 11.13
CA VAL A 88 -0.19 -39.52 10.88
C VAL A 88 0.04 -40.98 10.52
N ASN A 89 -0.58 -41.91 11.24
CA ASN A 89 -0.45 -43.34 10.97
C ASN A 89 -0.94 -43.72 9.56
N THR A 90 -1.95 -43.03 9.04
CA THR A 90 -2.44 -43.26 7.69
C THR A 90 -1.52 -42.62 6.66
N PHE A 91 -0.98 -41.42 6.92
CA PHE A 91 0.01 -40.83 6.03
C PHE A 91 1.29 -41.66 5.91
N VAL A 92 1.77 -42.27 7.01
CA VAL A 92 2.93 -43.17 6.97
C VAL A 92 2.62 -44.42 6.14
N LYS A 93 1.40 -44.98 6.23
CA LYS A 93 0.97 -46.08 5.37
C LYS A 93 0.90 -45.64 3.90
N ASP A 94 0.27 -44.51 3.64
CA ASP A 94 0.08 -43.96 2.30
C ASP A 94 1.42 -43.57 1.64
N SER A 95 2.44 -43.21 2.43
CA SER A 95 3.81 -42.99 1.95
C SER A 95 4.50 -44.25 1.41
N GLN A 96 3.96 -45.44 1.72
CA GLN A 96 4.47 -46.74 1.28
C GLN A 96 3.53 -47.40 0.27
N ASP A 97 2.49 -46.70 -0.19
CA ASP A 97 1.56 -47.25 -1.16
C ASP A 97 2.25 -47.55 -2.50
N PRO A 98 1.84 -48.60 -3.23
CA PRO A 98 2.39 -48.91 -4.55
C PRO A 98 2.23 -47.77 -5.56
N ASN A 99 1.18 -46.96 -5.41
CA ASN A 99 0.89 -45.84 -6.32
C ASN A 99 1.77 -44.61 -6.00
N PRO A 100 2.66 -44.17 -6.91
CA PRO A 100 3.53 -43.02 -6.68
C PRO A 100 2.77 -41.72 -6.43
N LEU A 101 1.58 -41.56 -7.01
CA LEU A 101 0.75 -40.37 -6.81
C LEU A 101 0.25 -40.27 -5.37
N ILE A 102 -0.10 -41.41 -4.75
CA ILE A 102 -0.54 -41.44 -3.35
C ILE A 102 0.65 -41.20 -2.41
N ARG A 103 1.82 -41.80 -2.69
CA ARG A 103 3.05 -41.54 -1.92
C ARG A 103 3.42 -40.05 -1.92
N ALA A 104 3.48 -39.44 -3.10
CA ALA A 104 3.80 -38.03 -3.26
C ALA A 104 2.75 -37.12 -2.61
N LEU A 105 1.46 -37.47 -2.74
CA LEU A 105 0.36 -36.71 -2.13
C LEU A 105 0.43 -36.77 -0.60
N ALA A 106 0.74 -37.92 -0.01
CA ALA A 106 0.90 -38.10 1.43
C ALA A 106 2.04 -37.26 2.00
N VAL A 107 3.24 -37.34 1.39
CA VAL A 107 4.41 -36.56 1.82
C VAL A 107 4.17 -35.06 1.66
N ARG A 108 3.56 -34.64 0.55
CA ARG A 108 3.21 -33.23 0.32
C ARG A 108 2.24 -32.69 1.35
N THR A 109 1.24 -33.49 1.72
CA THR A 109 0.22 -33.11 2.69
C THR A 109 0.81 -33.03 4.09
N MET A 110 1.63 -34.04 4.47
CA MET A 110 2.32 -34.05 5.75
C MET A 110 3.29 -32.86 5.89
N GLY A 111 4.02 -32.50 4.82
CA GLY A 111 4.89 -31.31 4.79
C GLY A 111 4.14 -29.96 4.79
N CYS A 112 2.83 -29.94 4.55
CA CYS A 112 2.00 -28.73 4.69
C CYS A 112 1.43 -28.55 6.10
N ILE A 113 1.44 -29.58 6.94
CA ILE A 113 0.89 -29.53 8.30
C ILE A 113 1.97 -29.02 9.24
N ARG A 114 1.81 -27.79 9.73
CA ARG A 114 2.74 -27.12 10.65
C ARG A 114 2.49 -27.53 12.11
N VAL A 115 2.72 -28.80 12.45
CA VAL A 115 2.59 -29.32 13.82
C VAL A 115 3.85 -30.11 14.17
N ASP A 116 4.66 -29.63 15.13
CA ASP A 116 5.99 -30.18 15.45
C ASP A 116 5.99 -31.69 15.72
N LYS A 117 4.97 -32.20 16.42
CA LYS A 117 4.83 -33.65 16.65
C LYS A 117 4.74 -34.45 15.36
N ILE A 118 4.12 -33.91 14.31
CA ILE A 118 3.98 -34.55 12.99
C ILE A 118 5.30 -34.45 12.20
N THR A 119 6.04 -33.36 12.37
CA THR A 119 7.32 -33.09 11.71
C THR A 119 8.36 -34.19 11.96
N GLU A 120 8.41 -34.75 13.17
CA GLU A 120 9.30 -35.87 13.48
C GLU A 120 8.92 -37.15 12.70
N TYR A 121 7.62 -37.43 12.58
CA TYR A 121 7.12 -38.59 11.82
C TYR A 121 7.28 -38.44 10.30
N LEU A 122 7.51 -37.22 9.79
CA LEU A 122 7.77 -36.95 8.38
C LEU A 122 9.17 -37.35 7.94
N CYS A 123 10.15 -37.35 8.85
CA CYS A 123 11.55 -37.54 8.49
C CYS A 123 11.80 -38.87 7.76
N ASP A 124 11.32 -39.99 8.31
CA ASP A 124 11.56 -41.30 7.73
C ASP A 124 10.83 -41.51 6.38
N PRO A 125 9.53 -41.17 6.23
CA PRO A 125 8.86 -41.14 4.93
C PRO A 125 9.58 -40.27 3.90
N LEU A 126 9.99 -39.06 4.29
CA LEU A 126 10.64 -38.11 3.41
C LEU A 126 11.98 -38.65 2.88
N GLN A 127 12.80 -39.23 3.75
CA GLN A 127 14.08 -39.83 3.36
C GLN A 127 13.92 -40.97 2.35
N ARG A 128 12.87 -41.78 2.47
CA ARG A 128 12.54 -42.82 1.47
C ARG A 128 12.10 -42.21 0.16
N CYS A 129 11.23 -41.19 0.20
CA CYS A 129 10.72 -40.53 -1.00
C CYS A 129 11.79 -39.75 -1.78
N LEU A 130 12.84 -39.26 -1.13
CA LEU A 130 14.00 -38.65 -1.81
C LEU A 130 14.79 -39.69 -2.65
N LYS A 131 14.75 -40.96 -2.26
CA LYS A 131 15.42 -42.08 -2.93
C LYS A 131 14.45 -42.99 -3.72
N ASP A 132 13.23 -42.50 -3.99
CA ASP A 132 12.22 -43.25 -4.73
C ASP A 132 12.63 -43.41 -6.20
N ASP A 133 12.16 -44.47 -6.86
CA ASP A 133 12.43 -44.71 -8.28
C ASP A 133 11.70 -43.70 -9.17
N ASP A 134 10.52 -43.23 -8.74
CA ASP A 134 9.66 -42.36 -9.53
C ASP A 134 10.06 -40.86 -9.42
N PRO A 135 10.31 -40.17 -10.55
CA PRO A 135 10.68 -38.75 -10.55
C PRO A 135 9.63 -37.81 -9.93
N TYR A 136 8.34 -38.15 -10.01
CA TYR A 136 7.26 -37.35 -9.43
C TYR A 136 7.32 -37.37 -7.89
N VAL A 137 7.67 -38.51 -7.31
CA VAL A 137 7.87 -38.62 -5.86
C VAL A 137 9.11 -37.85 -5.43
N ARG A 138 10.24 -38.04 -6.11
CA ARG A 138 11.49 -37.32 -5.81
C ARG A 138 11.34 -35.80 -5.91
N LYS A 139 10.74 -35.28 -6.98
CA LYS A 139 10.53 -33.83 -7.15
C LYS A 139 9.60 -33.25 -6.07
N THR A 140 8.63 -34.03 -5.60
CA THR A 140 7.70 -33.60 -4.54
C THR A 140 8.39 -33.63 -3.18
N ALA A 141 9.20 -34.65 -2.93
CA ALA A 141 10.02 -34.76 -1.73
C ALA A 141 10.99 -33.58 -1.61
N ALA A 142 11.64 -33.15 -2.71
CA ALA A 142 12.52 -31.99 -2.70
C ALA A 142 11.84 -30.70 -2.21
N VAL A 143 10.63 -30.42 -2.71
CA VAL A 143 9.82 -29.27 -2.26
C VAL A 143 9.40 -29.41 -0.78
N CYS A 144 9.15 -30.64 -0.32
CA CYS A 144 8.82 -30.89 1.08
C CYS A 144 10.01 -30.65 2.00
N VAL A 145 11.25 -30.86 1.55
CA VAL A 145 12.45 -30.51 2.35
C VAL A 145 12.53 -29.00 2.56
N ALA A 146 12.25 -28.17 1.55
CA ALA A 146 12.19 -26.71 1.73
C ALA A 146 11.13 -26.29 2.76
N LYS A 147 9.93 -26.89 2.70
CA LYS A 147 8.87 -26.66 3.70
C LYS A 147 9.25 -27.14 5.09
N LEU A 148 9.96 -28.26 5.19
CA LEU A 148 10.45 -28.78 6.46
C LEU A 148 11.49 -27.82 7.07
N TYR A 149 12.37 -27.26 6.24
CA TYR A 149 13.33 -26.24 6.66
C TYR A 149 12.65 -24.94 7.14
N ASP A 150 11.50 -24.57 6.55
CA ASP A 150 10.68 -23.45 7.02
C ASP A 150 10.15 -23.65 8.45
N ILE A 151 9.86 -24.91 8.83
CA ILE A 151 9.32 -25.27 10.15
C ILE A 151 10.43 -25.48 11.18
N ASN A 152 11.39 -26.35 10.89
CA ASN A 152 12.48 -26.69 11.81
C ASN A 152 13.81 -26.91 11.04
N PRO A 153 14.68 -25.87 10.97
CA PRO A 153 15.98 -25.96 10.32
C PRO A 153 16.93 -27.00 10.93
N GLU A 154 16.97 -27.10 12.28
CA GLU A 154 17.90 -27.97 13.01
C GLU A 154 17.70 -29.44 12.63
N LEU A 155 16.45 -29.87 12.56
CA LEU A 155 16.08 -31.24 12.19
C LEU A 155 16.53 -31.60 10.75
N VAL A 156 16.53 -30.62 9.85
CA VAL A 156 16.95 -30.82 8.45
C VAL A 156 18.46 -31.00 8.35
N GLU A 157 19.21 -30.24 9.14
CA GLU A 157 20.67 -30.33 9.23
C GLU A 157 21.10 -31.64 9.88
N ASP A 158 20.50 -32.02 11.01
CA ASP A 158 20.86 -33.23 11.78
C ASP A 158 20.63 -34.53 10.99
N ARG A 159 19.56 -34.57 10.16
CA ARG A 159 19.21 -35.73 9.34
C ARG A 159 19.96 -35.77 8.00
N GLY A 160 20.74 -34.74 7.66
CA GLY A 160 21.50 -34.68 6.42
C GLY A 160 20.63 -34.56 5.15
N PHE A 161 19.43 -33.96 5.25
CA PHE A 161 18.56 -33.76 4.07
C PHE A 161 19.15 -32.78 3.06
N LEU A 162 19.97 -31.82 3.51
CA LEU A 162 20.67 -30.86 2.65
C LEU A 162 21.66 -31.56 1.71
N ASP A 163 22.39 -32.56 2.20
CA ASP A 163 23.33 -33.34 1.39
C ASP A 163 22.58 -34.17 0.34
N MET A 164 21.44 -34.76 0.71
CA MET A 164 20.59 -35.50 -0.25
C MET A 164 20.03 -34.58 -1.34
N LEU A 165 19.57 -33.37 -1.00
CA LEU A 165 19.15 -32.38 -2.00
C LEU A 165 20.30 -31.99 -2.94
N ARG A 166 21.51 -31.85 -2.42
CA ARG A 166 22.70 -31.56 -3.22
C ARG A 166 23.02 -32.69 -4.20
N GLU A 167 22.90 -33.95 -3.77
CA GLU A 167 23.05 -35.12 -4.64
C GLU A 167 22.00 -35.14 -5.76
N MET A 168 20.75 -34.72 -5.47
CA MET A 168 19.66 -34.64 -6.45
C MET A 168 19.91 -33.62 -7.58
N LEU A 169 20.83 -32.66 -7.42
CA LEU A 169 21.26 -31.80 -8.54
C LEU A 169 21.95 -32.58 -9.66
N SER A 170 22.40 -33.82 -9.38
CA SER A 170 22.99 -34.74 -10.35
C SER A 170 22.02 -35.82 -10.85
N ASP A 171 20.71 -35.69 -10.58
CA ASP A 171 19.68 -36.63 -11.05
C ASP A 171 19.60 -36.65 -12.58
N ALA A 172 19.16 -37.79 -13.13
CA ALA A 172 18.95 -37.96 -14.56
C ALA A 172 17.71 -37.20 -15.07
N ASN A 173 16.72 -36.94 -14.22
CA ASN A 173 15.49 -36.27 -14.61
C ASN A 173 15.58 -34.74 -14.39
N PRO A 174 15.43 -33.91 -15.44
CA PRO A 174 15.52 -32.45 -15.33
C PRO A 174 14.49 -31.82 -14.38
N MET A 175 13.30 -32.41 -14.22
CA MET A 175 12.26 -31.88 -13.33
C MET A 175 12.64 -32.01 -11.85
N VAL A 176 13.33 -33.10 -11.50
CA VAL A 176 13.83 -33.32 -10.13
C VAL A 176 14.93 -32.32 -9.84
N VAL A 177 15.85 -32.13 -10.79
CA VAL A 177 16.94 -31.14 -10.69
C VAL A 177 16.39 -29.72 -10.51
N ALA A 178 15.40 -29.33 -11.30
CA ALA A 178 14.78 -28.00 -11.21
C ALA A 178 14.12 -27.74 -9.84
N ASN A 179 13.36 -28.70 -9.31
CA ASN A 179 12.71 -28.57 -8.00
C ASN A 179 13.71 -28.67 -6.84
N ALA A 180 14.75 -29.50 -6.95
CA ALA A 180 15.83 -29.55 -5.97
C ALA A 180 16.59 -28.21 -5.93
N LEU A 181 16.83 -27.62 -7.09
CA LEU A 181 17.46 -26.30 -7.21
C LEU A 181 16.58 -25.20 -6.60
N ALA A 182 15.28 -25.17 -6.90
CA ALA A 182 14.34 -24.23 -6.30
C ALA A 182 14.29 -24.36 -4.78
N ALA A 183 14.25 -25.59 -4.26
CA ALA A 183 14.29 -25.86 -2.83
C ALA A 183 15.59 -25.35 -2.18
N LEU A 184 16.74 -25.57 -2.81
CA LEU A 184 18.03 -25.09 -2.32
C LEU A 184 18.14 -23.55 -2.35
N GLN A 185 17.61 -22.90 -3.39
CA GLN A 185 17.55 -21.44 -3.46
C GLN A 185 16.70 -20.86 -2.33
N GLU A 186 15.51 -21.43 -2.09
CA GLU A 186 14.62 -21.00 -1.01
C GLU A 186 15.27 -21.19 0.37
N ILE A 187 15.93 -22.33 0.61
CA ILE A 187 16.68 -22.60 1.85
C ILE A 187 17.83 -21.59 2.01
N GLN A 188 18.56 -21.28 0.93
CA GLN A 188 19.65 -20.30 0.95
C GLN A 188 19.14 -18.89 1.31
N GLU A 189 17.96 -18.50 0.84
CA GLU A 189 17.32 -17.24 1.20
C GLU A 189 16.88 -17.21 2.67
N LEU A 190 16.40 -18.35 3.20
CA LEU A 190 15.97 -18.51 4.59
C LEU A 190 17.15 -18.55 5.59
N ALA A 191 18.28 -19.16 5.22
CA ALA A 191 19.47 -19.29 6.07
C ALA A 191 20.21 -17.95 6.30
N GLY A 192 19.92 -16.93 5.49
CA GLY A 192 20.50 -15.60 5.61
C GLY A 192 22.00 -15.52 5.26
N PRO A 193 22.61 -14.32 5.36
CA PRO A 193 24.01 -14.07 4.94
C PRO A 193 25.09 -14.74 5.83
N GLY A 194 24.69 -15.41 6.91
CA GLY A 194 25.59 -16.19 7.78
C GLY A 194 25.49 -17.72 7.61
N GLY A 195 24.54 -18.20 6.78
CA GLY A 195 24.42 -19.62 6.46
C GLY A 195 25.57 -20.10 5.58
N LYS A 196 25.97 -21.37 5.73
CA LYS A 196 26.90 -22.02 4.78
C LYS A 196 26.31 -21.85 3.38
N ASP A 197 27.11 -21.44 2.40
CA ASP A 197 26.68 -21.43 1.01
C ASP A 197 26.39 -22.87 0.58
N LEU A 198 25.10 -23.21 0.55
CA LEU A 198 24.62 -24.57 0.25
C LEU A 198 24.79 -24.86 -1.24
N LEU A 199 24.79 -23.80 -2.06
CA LEU A 199 25.05 -23.84 -3.49
C LEU A 199 26.54 -23.69 -3.77
N GLN A 200 27.35 -24.64 -3.29
CA GLN A 200 28.69 -24.83 -3.85
C GLN A 200 28.57 -25.35 -5.30
N MET A 201 28.30 -24.43 -6.22
CA MET A 201 28.14 -24.71 -7.64
C MET A 201 29.50 -25.08 -8.24
N SER A 202 29.73 -26.37 -8.40
CA SER A 202 30.87 -26.87 -9.17
C SER A 202 30.65 -26.65 -10.66
N THR A 203 31.72 -26.46 -11.44
CA THR A 203 31.71 -26.44 -12.91
C THR A 203 31.01 -27.68 -13.50
N GLN A 204 31.05 -28.82 -12.81
CA GLN A 204 30.32 -30.02 -13.22
C GLN A 204 28.81 -29.87 -13.08
N THR A 205 28.35 -29.32 -11.95
CA THR A 205 26.93 -29.01 -11.71
C THR A 205 26.43 -27.97 -12.71
N LEU A 206 27.23 -26.94 -12.99
CA LEU A 206 26.93 -25.91 -13.99
C LEU A 206 26.65 -26.50 -15.37
N ASN A 207 27.54 -27.38 -15.87
CA ASN A 207 27.37 -28.00 -17.18
C ASN A 207 26.13 -28.91 -17.25
N LYS A 208 25.77 -29.58 -16.14
CA LYS A 208 24.55 -30.38 -16.05
C LYS A 208 23.30 -29.50 -16.05
N LEU A 209 23.30 -28.39 -15.32
CA LEU A 209 22.18 -27.44 -15.31
C LEU A 209 21.98 -26.80 -16.68
N LEU A 210 23.06 -26.45 -17.38
CA LEU A 210 23.00 -25.95 -18.77
C LEU A 210 22.49 -27.00 -19.75
N ALA A 211 22.76 -28.29 -19.53
CA ALA A 211 22.17 -29.36 -20.33
C ALA A 211 20.68 -29.54 -20.03
N ALA A 212 20.31 -29.55 -18.73
CA ALA A 212 18.94 -29.65 -18.26
C ALA A 212 18.06 -28.48 -18.71
N LEU A 213 18.64 -27.28 -18.91
CA LEU A 213 17.93 -26.08 -19.38
C LEU A 213 17.15 -26.32 -20.69
N ASN A 214 17.62 -27.21 -21.56
CA ASN A 214 16.95 -27.51 -22.83
C ASN A 214 15.71 -28.41 -22.66
N GLU A 215 15.69 -29.24 -21.62
CA GLU A 215 14.69 -30.30 -21.40
C GLU A 215 13.72 -29.96 -20.27
N CYS A 216 13.99 -28.90 -19.51
CA CYS A 216 13.15 -28.42 -18.42
C CYS A 216 11.88 -27.69 -18.91
N THR A 217 10.85 -27.74 -18.08
CA THR A 217 9.67 -26.87 -18.20
C THR A 217 10.06 -25.40 -17.99
N GLU A 218 9.19 -24.48 -18.40
CA GLU A 218 9.42 -23.03 -18.32
C GLU A 218 9.78 -22.58 -16.89
N TRP A 219 9.06 -23.08 -15.88
CA TRP A 219 9.34 -22.84 -14.46
C TRP A 219 10.74 -23.32 -14.07
N GLY A 220 11.12 -24.54 -14.47
CA GLY A 220 12.44 -25.08 -14.21
C GLY A 220 13.56 -24.32 -14.91
N GLN A 221 13.30 -23.81 -16.12
CA GLN A 221 14.25 -22.94 -16.83
C GLN A 221 14.49 -21.63 -16.08
N VAL A 222 13.46 -21.00 -15.52
CA VAL A 222 13.60 -19.79 -14.69
C VAL A 222 14.45 -20.06 -13.45
N PHE A 223 14.17 -21.14 -12.68
CA PHE A 223 14.97 -21.48 -11.50
C PHE A 223 16.45 -21.74 -11.83
N ILE A 224 16.70 -22.41 -12.96
CA ILE A 224 18.06 -22.62 -13.46
C ILE A 224 18.72 -21.29 -13.82
N LEU A 225 18.04 -20.43 -14.59
CA LEU A 225 18.57 -19.12 -14.99
C LEU A 225 18.84 -18.21 -13.78
N ASP A 226 17.96 -18.22 -12.78
CA ASP A 226 18.18 -17.46 -11.54
C ASP A 226 19.37 -17.97 -10.73
N SER A 227 19.57 -19.29 -10.70
CA SER A 227 20.77 -19.88 -10.09
C SER A 227 22.04 -19.52 -10.86
N LEU A 228 21.98 -19.53 -12.20
CA LEU A 228 23.09 -19.12 -13.05
C LEU A 228 23.43 -17.64 -12.87
N ALA A 229 22.44 -16.79 -12.61
CA ALA A 229 22.66 -15.38 -12.31
C ALA A 229 23.24 -15.14 -10.91
N ALA A 230 23.03 -16.06 -9.96
CA ALA A 230 23.65 -16.03 -8.65
C ALA A 230 25.10 -16.54 -8.66
N TYR A 231 25.48 -17.33 -9.67
CA TYR A 231 26.83 -17.88 -9.81
C TYR A 231 27.83 -16.81 -10.25
N ASP A 232 28.86 -16.58 -9.44
CA ASP A 232 29.96 -15.66 -9.75
C ASP A 232 30.96 -16.32 -10.72
N THR A 233 30.79 -16.06 -12.02
CA THR A 233 31.78 -16.40 -13.03
C THR A 233 32.99 -15.48 -12.89
N ARG A 234 34.14 -16.05 -12.48
CA ARG A 234 35.42 -15.30 -12.44
C ARG A 234 36.13 -15.30 -13.78
N ASP A 235 35.90 -16.33 -14.61
CA ASP A 235 36.56 -16.50 -15.90
C ASP A 235 35.69 -15.99 -17.07
N PRO A 236 36.21 -15.08 -17.93
CA PRO A 236 35.44 -14.48 -19.02
C PRO A 236 35.05 -15.50 -20.10
N LYS A 237 35.90 -16.53 -20.34
CA LYS A 237 35.62 -17.59 -21.32
C LYS A 237 34.46 -18.49 -20.91
N ASP A 238 34.28 -18.70 -19.61
CA ASP A 238 33.16 -19.51 -19.12
C ASP A 238 31.86 -18.70 -19.11
N ALA A 239 31.94 -17.39 -18.85
CA ALA A 239 30.81 -16.47 -19.05
C ALA A 239 30.34 -16.43 -20.51
N GLU A 240 31.27 -16.42 -21.49
CA GLU A 240 30.93 -16.51 -22.92
C GLU A 240 30.19 -17.81 -23.24
N LYS A 241 30.67 -18.97 -22.76
CA LYS A 241 29.99 -20.26 -22.96
C LYS A 241 28.58 -20.27 -22.36
N ILE A 242 28.40 -19.74 -21.16
CA ILE A 242 27.09 -19.66 -20.51
C ILE A 242 26.15 -18.78 -21.35
N ALA A 243 26.60 -17.59 -21.74
CA ALA A 243 25.81 -16.68 -22.56
C ALA A 243 25.42 -17.32 -23.90
N GLU A 244 26.34 -18.02 -24.58
CA GLU A 244 26.03 -18.74 -25.83
C GLU A 244 24.97 -19.82 -25.67
N ARG A 245 24.96 -20.52 -24.53
CA ARG A 245 23.93 -21.53 -24.22
C ARG A 245 22.58 -20.91 -23.84
N VAL A 246 22.58 -19.71 -23.27
CA VAL A 246 21.36 -18.99 -22.87
C VAL A 246 20.74 -18.22 -24.03
N LEU A 247 21.51 -17.78 -25.04
CA LEU A 247 21.03 -17.01 -26.19
C LEU A 247 19.76 -17.57 -26.87
N PRO A 248 19.61 -18.89 -27.11
CA PRO A 248 18.39 -19.45 -27.70
C PRO A 248 17.13 -19.24 -26.85
N ARG A 249 17.26 -19.02 -25.53
CA ARG A 249 16.13 -18.76 -24.62
C ARG A 249 15.53 -17.36 -24.78
N LEU A 250 16.22 -16.45 -25.46
CA LEU A 250 15.69 -15.12 -25.75
C LEU A 250 14.48 -15.15 -26.70
N GLN A 251 14.29 -16.22 -27.48
CA GLN A 251 13.16 -16.37 -28.41
C GLN A 251 12.01 -17.19 -27.81
N HIS A 252 12.02 -17.40 -26.50
CA HIS A 252 10.98 -18.17 -25.82
C HIS A 252 9.65 -17.40 -25.76
N VAL A 253 8.52 -18.11 -25.76
CA VAL A 253 7.17 -17.51 -25.72
C VAL A 253 6.90 -16.85 -24.37
N ASN A 254 7.32 -17.50 -23.28
CA ASN A 254 7.15 -17.01 -21.92
C ASN A 254 8.10 -15.84 -21.60
N SER A 255 7.53 -14.70 -21.19
CA SER A 255 8.23 -13.46 -20.85
C SER A 255 9.18 -13.60 -19.65
N ALA A 256 8.84 -14.44 -18.67
CA ALA A 256 9.67 -14.68 -17.49
C ALA A 256 11.01 -15.33 -17.85
N VAL A 257 10.99 -16.30 -18.79
CA VAL A 257 12.20 -16.96 -19.29
C VAL A 257 13.07 -15.97 -20.06
N VAL A 258 12.46 -15.10 -20.87
CA VAL A 258 13.20 -14.07 -21.64
C VAL A 258 13.88 -13.07 -20.70
N LEU A 259 13.17 -12.53 -19.71
CA LEU A 259 13.74 -11.56 -18.77
C LEU A 259 14.84 -12.19 -17.89
N SER A 260 14.66 -13.44 -17.46
CA SER A 260 15.68 -14.18 -16.70
C SER A 260 16.91 -14.50 -17.56
N ALA A 261 16.73 -14.81 -18.84
CA ALA A 261 17.83 -14.98 -19.78
C ALA A 261 18.59 -13.66 -20.00
N VAL A 262 17.88 -12.54 -20.14
CA VAL A 262 18.48 -11.20 -20.23
C VAL A 262 19.28 -10.87 -18.97
N LYS A 263 18.77 -11.20 -17.77
CA LYS A 263 19.48 -11.05 -16.49
C LYS A 263 20.83 -11.77 -16.50
N VAL A 264 20.85 -13.05 -16.90
CA VAL A 264 22.09 -13.84 -17.00
C VAL A 264 23.07 -13.23 -18.02
N ILE A 265 22.58 -12.82 -19.19
CA ILE A 265 23.41 -12.23 -20.24
C ILE A 265 24.02 -10.90 -19.77
N LEU A 266 23.25 -10.02 -19.11
CA LEU A 266 23.75 -8.75 -18.58
C LEU A 266 24.87 -8.97 -17.54
N ARG A 267 24.74 -9.98 -16.68
CA ARG A 267 25.80 -10.33 -15.74
C ARG A 267 27.04 -10.89 -16.43
N CYS A 268 26.87 -11.78 -17.41
CA CYS A 268 27.98 -12.27 -18.22
C CYS A 268 28.70 -11.13 -18.96
N MET A 269 27.95 -10.14 -19.44
CA MET A 269 28.50 -8.94 -20.07
C MET A 269 29.33 -8.07 -19.14
N ASP A 270 28.98 -7.99 -17.85
CA ASP A 270 29.76 -7.23 -16.86
C ASP A 270 31.09 -7.92 -16.57
N VAL A 271 31.09 -9.26 -16.45
CA VAL A 271 32.32 -10.06 -16.27
C VAL A 271 33.24 -9.97 -17.49
N VAL A 272 32.68 -10.06 -18.71
CA VAL A 272 33.45 -9.95 -19.95
C VAL A 272 34.05 -8.55 -20.12
N ALA A 273 33.33 -7.49 -19.70
CA ALA A 273 33.83 -6.12 -19.73
C ALA A 273 35.04 -5.91 -18.80
N LEU A 274 35.12 -6.65 -17.69
CA LEU A 274 36.26 -6.64 -16.75
C LEU A 274 37.44 -7.50 -17.21
N GLY A 275 37.28 -8.28 -18.28
CA GLY A 275 38.31 -9.17 -18.82
C GLY A 275 39.46 -8.42 -19.54
N PRO A 276 40.64 -9.05 -19.68
CA PRO A 276 41.86 -8.41 -20.20
C PRO A 276 41.78 -7.92 -21.66
N SER A 277 40.78 -8.37 -22.43
CA SER A 277 40.55 -7.99 -23.84
C SER A 277 39.38 -7.02 -24.05
N GLY A 278 38.69 -6.56 -22.99
CA GLY A 278 37.58 -5.59 -23.05
C GLY A 278 36.32 -6.04 -23.80
N GLY A 279 36.36 -7.15 -24.54
CA GLY A 279 35.21 -7.88 -25.10
C GLY A 279 34.20 -7.05 -25.91
N GLU A 280 34.51 -5.83 -26.33
CA GLU A 280 33.51 -4.86 -26.80
C GLU A 280 32.67 -5.38 -27.99
N ASP A 281 33.29 -6.13 -28.90
CA ASP A 281 32.60 -6.68 -30.08
C ASP A 281 31.58 -7.74 -29.68
N THR A 282 31.90 -8.59 -28.71
CA THR A 282 30.97 -9.58 -28.15
C THR A 282 29.81 -8.91 -27.42
N ILE A 283 30.10 -7.85 -26.67
CA ILE A 283 29.11 -7.05 -25.96
C ILE A 283 28.15 -6.36 -26.96
N LYS A 284 28.68 -5.74 -28.02
CA LYS A 284 27.87 -5.14 -29.09
C LYS A 284 27.01 -6.19 -29.80
N ALA A 285 27.55 -7.38 -30.07
CA ALA A 285 26.82 -8.48 -30.68
C ALA A 285 25.67 -8.98 -29.80
N TRP A 286 25.90 -9.15 -28.49
CA TRP A 286 24.85 -9.54 -27.55
C TRP A 286 23.78 -8.45 -27.38
N SER A 287 24.17 -7.17 -27.28
CA SER A 287 23.23 -6.04 -27.26
C SER A 287 22.30 -6.04 -28.47
N LYS A 288 22.84 -6.26 -29.67
CA LYS A 288 22.04 -6.34 -30.90
C LYS A 288 21.09 -7.54 -30.91
N LYS A 289 21.48 -8.68 -30.32
CA LYS A 289 20.63 -9.88 -30.20
C LYS A 289 19.53 -9.74 -29.14
N MET A 290 19.72 -8.91 -28.12
CA MET A 290 18.73 -8.67 -27.06
C MET A 290 17.62 -7.69 -27.47
N ALA A 291 17.89 -6.77 -28.40
CA ALA A 291 16.89 -5.76 -28.80
C ALA A 291 15.59 -6.37 -29.37
N PRO A 292 15.60 -7.33 -30.33
CA PRO A 292 14.36 -7.87 -30.88
C PRO A 292 13.48 -8.59 -29.84
N PRO A 293 14.01 -9.46 -28.95
CA PRO A 293 13.25 -10.02 -27.83
C PRO A 293 12.57 -8.97 -26.95
N LEU A 294 13.29 -7.92 -26.56
CA LEU A 294 12.72 -6.83 -25.75
C LEU A 294 11.57 -6.13 -26.49
N VAL A 295 11.72 -5.89 -27.79
CA VAL A 295 10.66 -5.32 -28.65
C VAL A 295 9.45 -6.26 -28.73
N THR A 296 9.65 -7.58 -28.82
CA THR A 296 8.54 -8.54 -28.85
C THR A 296 7.74 -8.56 -27.55
N LEU A 297 8.39 -8.32 -26.40
CA LEU A 297 7.70 -8.21 -25.11
C LEU A 297 6.78 -6.99 -25.04
N LEU A 298 7.09 -5.90 -25.76
CA LEU A 298 6.22 -4.73 -25.88
C LEU A 298 4.98 -4.99 -26.74
N ALA A 299 4.90 -6.11 -27.48
CA ALA A 299 3.73 -6.49 -28.25
C ALA A 299 2.77 -7.42 -27.50
N ALA A 300 3.11 -7.82 -26.26
CA ALA A 300 2.30 -8.72 -25.42
C ALA A 300 1.07 -8.00 -24.82
N GLU A 301 0.38 -8.64 -23.88
CA GLU A 301 -0.74 -8.03 -23.13
C GLU A 301 -0.27 -6.85 -22.26
N PRO A 302 -1.13 -5.85 -21.96
CA PRO A 302 -0.73 -4.60 -21.29
C PRO A 302 0.04 -4.77 -19.96
N GLU A 303 -0.32 -5.78 -19.18
CA GLU A 303 0.34 -6.16 -17.92
C GLU A 303 1.77 -6.65 -18.14
N VAL A 304 1.98 -7.49 -19.16
CA VAL A 304 3.32 -7.98 -19.54
C VAL A 304 4.15 -6.85 -20.13
N GLN A 305 3.52 -5.98 -20.94
CA GLN A 305 4.17 -4.79 -21.48
C GLN A 305 4.66 -3.87 -20.35
N TYR A 306 3.83 -3.62 -19.33
CA TYR A 306 4.21 -2.79 -18.21
C TYR A 306 5.41 -3.37 -17.45
N VAL A 307 5.38 -4.66 -17.12
CA VAL A 307 6.52 -5.34 -16.48
C VAL A 307 7.77 -5.26 -17.37
N ALA A 308 7.63 -5.47 -18.67
CA ALA A 308 8.72 -5.36 -19.62
C ALA A 308 9.31 -3.94 -19.67
N LEU A 309 8.47 -2.89 -19.74
CA LEU A 309 8.88 -1.49 -19.76
C LEU A 309 9.63 -1.11 -18.47
N ARG A 310 9.13 -1.53 -17.30
CA ARG A 310 9.81 -1.26 -16.01
C ARG A 310 11.20 -1.90 -15.94
N ASN A 311 11.35 -3.11 -16.47
CA ASN A 311 12.65 -3.78 -16.58
C ASN A 311 13.54 -3.14 -17.65
N ILE A 312 12.98 -2.76 -18.81
CA ILE A 312 13.71 -2.08 -19.88
C ILE A 312 14.24 -0.73 -19.40
N ASN A 313 13.48 0.01 -18.60
CA ASN A 313 13.93 1.25 -18.00
C ASN A 313 15.23 1.03 -17.18
N LEU A 314 15.29 -0.01 -16.35
CA LEU A 314 16.51 -0.38 -15.62
C LEU A 314 17.68 -0.75 -16.57
N ILE A 315 17.39 -1.52 -17.62
CA ILE A 315 18.39 -1.94 -18.61
C ILE A 315 18.95 -0.72 -19.35
N VAL A 316 18.11 0.22 -19.75
CA VAL A 316 18.50 1.44 -20.47
C VAL A 316 19.33 2.36 -19.58
N GLN A 317 19.00 2.47 -18.28
CA GLN A 317 19.82 3.24 -17.33
C GLN A 317 21.22 2.64 -17.15
N ARG A 318 21.36 1.30 -17.16
CA ARG A 318 22.67 0.64 -17.07
C ARG A 318 23.45 0.69 -18.39
N ARG A 319 22.77 0.41 -19.52
CA ARG A 319 23.37 0.30 -20.87
C ARG A 319 22.43 0.91 -21.92
N PRO A 320 22.54 2.23 -22.19
CA PRO A 320 21.67 2.91 -23.17
C PRO A 320 21.88 2.41 -24.60
N ALA A 321 23.03 1.81 -24.91
CA ALA A 321 23.36 1.28 -26.23
C ALA A 321 22.50 0.09 -26.69
N VAL A 322 21.80 -0.61 -25.78
CA VAL A 322 21.02 -1.82 -26.13
C VAL A 322 19.82 -1.49 -27.04
N LEU A 323 19.16 -0.34 -26.82
CA LEU A 323 17.91 0.04 -27.50
C LEU A 323 17.99 1.38 -28.26
N ALA A 324 19.17 1.96 -28.41
CA ALA A 324 19.36 3.27 -29.04
C ALA A 324 18.79 3.38 -30.48
N ASN A 325 18.70 2.26 -31.22
CA ASN A 325 18.18 2.25 -32.59
C ASN A 325 16.66 2.05 -32.68
N GLU A 326 15.99 1.64 -31.60
CA GLU A 326 14.60 1.17 -31.61
C GLU A 326 13.63 2.14 -30.91
N VAL A 327 13.91 3.45 -30.95
CA VAL A 327 13.11 4.47 -30.24
C VAL A 327 11.64 4.48 -30.66
N LYS A 328 11.35 4.18 -31.92
CA LYS A 328 9.99 4.17 -32.49
C LYS A 328 9.05 3.17 -31.83
N VAL A 329 9.59 2.09 -31.26
CA VAL A 329 8.78 1.06 -30.58
C VAL A 329 8.15 1.63 -29.30
N PHE A 330 8.77 2.65 -28.71
CA PHE A 330 8.29 3.31 -27.49
C PHE A 330 7.30 4.43 -27.78
N PHE A 331 6.93 4.70 -29.04
CA PHE A 331 5.86 5.65 -29.33
C PHE A 331 4.52 5.15 -28.77
N CYS A 332 3.78 6.06 -28.16
CA CYS A 332 2.52 5.76 -27.51
C CYS A 332 1.44 5.55 -28.56
N LYS A 333 0.69 4.45 -28.43
CA LYS A 333 -0.50 4.21 -29.26
C LYS A 333 -1.74 4.72 -28.54
N TYR A 334 -2.79 5.04 -29.29
CA TYR A 334 -4.06 5.49 -28.71
C TYR A 334 -4.71 4.46 -27.77
N ASN A 335 -4.53 3.17 -28.05
CA ASN A 335 -5.07 2.06 -27.25
C ASN A 335 -4.19 1.67 -26.05
N ASP A 336 -3.03 2.30 -25.86
CA ASP A 336 -2.17 2.01 -24.72
C ASP A 336 -2.76 2.62 -23.43
N PRO A 337 -2.79 1.88 -22.31
CA PRO A 337 -3.27 2.42 -21.05
C PRO A 337 -2.30 3.47 -20.49
N LEU A 338 -2.81 4.39 -19.66
CA LEU A 338 -2.06 5.54 -19.14
C LEU A 338 -0.74 5.13 -18.47
N TYR A 339 -0.73 4.09 -17.64
CA TYR A 339 0.47 3.62 -16.96
C TYR A 339 1.56 3.09 -17.92
N VAL A 340 1.17 2.51 -19.06
CA VAL A 340 2.12 2.10 -20.13
C VAL A 340 2.66 3.33 -20.85
N LYS A 341 1.79 4.30 -21.18
CA LYS A 341 2.21 5.56 -21.83
C LYS A 341 3.22 6.32 -20.97
N MET A 342 2.99 6.41 -19.67
CA MET A 342 3.89 7.07 -18.72
C MET A 342 5.30 6.45 -18.70
N GLU A 343 5.40 5.12 -18.69
CA GLU A 343 6.71 4.43 -18.72
C GLU A 343 7.39 4.54 -20.08
N LYS A 344 6.63 4.44 -21.17
CA LYS A 344 7.15 4.64 -22.54
C LYS A 344 7.79 6.02 -22.69
N LEU A 345 7.11 7.06 -22.23
CA LEU A 345 7.59 8.43 -22.25
C LEU A 345 8.92 8.59 -21.45
N GLU A 346 9.00 7.99 -20.27
CA GLU A 346 10.19 8.04 -19.43
C GLU A 346 11.39 7.29 -20.04
N ILE A 347 11.15 6.23 -20.83
CA ILE A 347 12.18 5.55 -21.63
C ILE A 347 12.58 6.36 -22.86
N MET A 348 11.61 7.00 -23.55
CA MET A 348 11.86 7.84 -24.72
C MET A 348 12.83 8.98 -24.41
N ILE A 349 12.69 9.63 -23.25
CA ILE A 349 13.61 10.70 -22.81
C ILE A 349 15.04 10.15 -22.70
N ARG A 350 15.23 8.96 -22.12
CA ARG A 350 16.57 8.36 -21.95
C ARG A 350 17.19 7.87 -23.26
N LEU A 351 16.37 7.48 -24.23
CA LEU A 351 16.82 7.09 -25.56
C LEU A 351 16.96 8.27 -26.53
N ALA A 352 16.60 9.48 -26.12
CA ALA A 352 16.75 10.68 -26.92
C ALA A 352 18.24 10.98 -27.17
N SER A 353 18.55 11.31 -28.41
CA SER A 353 19.89 11.63 -28.89
C SER A 353 19.81 12.69 -29.98
N ASP A 354 20.94 13.33 -30.29
CA ASP A 354 21.06 14.32 -31.36
C ASP A 354 20.49 13.85 -32.72
N LYS A 355 20.42 12.54 -32.96
CA LYS A 355 19.97 11.95 -34.24
C LYS A 355 18.46 11.74 -34.34
N ASN A 356 17.79 11.51 -33.22
CA ASN A 356 16.38 11.11 -33.19
C ASN A 356 15.47 12.18 -32.54
N ILE A 357 16.05 13.23 -31.97
CA ILE A 357 15.34 14.25 -31.20
C ILE A 357 14.20 14.91 -31.99
N ASP A 358 14.37 15.14 -33.29
CA ASP A 358 13.33 15.76 -34.12
C ASP A 358 12.06 14.89 -34.21
N GLN A 359 12.23 13.57 -34.29
CA GLN A 359 11.10 12.63 -34.29
C GLN A 359 10.46 12.55 -32.90
N VAL A 360 11.28 12.51 -31.84
CA VAL A 360 10.79 12.47 -30.45
C VAL A 360 10.02 13.74 -30.11
N LEU A 361 10.51 14.93 -30.49
CA LEU A 361 9.84 16.20 -30.24
C LEU A 361 8.52 16.32 -31.00
N LEU A 362 8.45 15.82 -32.23
CA LEU A 362 7.20 15.81 -33.00
C LEU A 362 6.12 14.99 -32.27
N GLU A 363 6.47 13.80 -31.79
CA GLU A 363 5.58 12.93 -31.02
C GLU A 363 5.21 13.54 -29.66
N LEU A 364 6.17 14.09 -28.91
CA LEU A 364 5.91 14.75 -27.63
C LEU A 364 4.98 15.96 -27.78
N LYS A 365 5.08 16.68 -28.91
CA LYS A 365 4.18 17.78 -29.25
C LYS A 365 2.75 17.28 -29.47
N GLU A 366 2.57 16.16 -30.17
CA GLU A 366 1.24 15.53 -30.32
C GLU A 366 0.69 15.05 -28.96
N TYR A 367 1.54 14.46 -28.11
CA TYR A 367 1.14 14.01 -26.77
C TYR A 367 0.73 15.17 -25.86
N ALA A 368 1.32 16.35 -26.03
CA ALA A 368 0.94 17.56 -25.30
C ALA A 368 -0.44 18.14 -25.73
N GLN A 369 -1.05 17.59 -26.80
CA GLN A 369 -2.38 17.95 -27.28
C GLN A 369 -3.43 16.85 -27.02
N GLU A 370 -3.08 15.78 -26.29
CA GLU A 370 -4.05 14.77 -25.85
C GLU A 370 -5.03 15.32 -24.80
N VAL A 371 -6.06 14.53 -24.47
CA VAL A 371 -7.13 14.91 -23.52
C VAL A 371 -6.72 14.68 -22.06
N ASP A 372 -5.82 13.74 -21.80
CA ASP A 372 -5.41 13.36 -20.44
C ASP A 372 -4.42 14.36 -19.84
N VAL A 373 -4.86 15.09 -18.80
CA VAL A 373 -4.10 16.21 -18.22
C VAL A 373 -2.76 15.75 -17.62
N ASP A 374 -2.75 14.61 -16.93
CA ASP A 374 -1.55 14.08 -16.27
C ASP A 374 -0.50 13.64 -17.31
N PHE A 375 -0.93 12.96 -18.36
CA PHE A 375 -0.06 12.57 -19.47
C PHE A 375 0.49 13.79 -20.22
N VAL A 376 -0.36 14.78 -20.52
CA VAL A 376 0.05 16.02 -21.20
C VAL A 376 1.10 16.76 -20.37
N ARG A 377 0.87 16.94 -19.06
CA ARG A 377 1.84 17.57 -18.15
C ARG A 377 3.18 16.83 -18.18
N LYS A 378 3.13 15.50 -18.14
CA LYS A 378 4.35 14.67 -18.20
C LYS A 378 5.06 14.80 -19.55
N ALA A 379 4.34 14.91 -20.67
CA ALA A 379 4.91 15.15 -22.00
C ALA A 379 5.58 16.52 -22.10
N VAL A 380 4.97 17.57 -21.55
CA VAL A 380 5.58 18.91 -21.48
C VAL A 380 6.86 18.89 -20.63
N ARG A 381 6.83 18.22 -19.46
CA ARG A 381 8.04 17.98 -18.65
C ARG A 381 9.11 17.20 -19.42
N ALA A 382 8.72 16.23 -20.25
CA ALA A 382 9.64 15.46 -21.09
C ALA A 382 10.38 16.35 -22.10
N ILE A 383 9.67 17.27 -22.77
CA ILE A 383 10.26 18.26 -23.69
C ILE A 383 11.30 19.10 -22.94
N GLY A 384 10.97 19.51 -21.72
CA GLY A 384 11.88 20.22 -20.82
C GLY A 384 13.16 19.47 -20.50
N ARG A 385 13.02 18.21 -20.09
CA ARG A 385 14.17 17.34 -19.78
C ARG A 385 15.05 17.10 -20.99
N CYS A 386 14.45 16.88 -22.17
CA CYS A 386 15.19 16.81 -23.43
C CYS A 386 16.01 18.08 -23.69
N ALA A 387 15.45 19.26 -23.39
CA ALA A 387 16.14 20.54 -23.53
C ALA A 387 17.30 20.71 -22.55
N VAL A 388 17.17 20.21 -21.31
CA VAL A 388 18.23 20.23 -20.29
C VAL A 388 19.33 19.21 -20.59
N ALA A 389 18.97 18.02 -21.08
CA ALA A 389 19.91 16.94 -21.38
C ALA A 389 20.70 17.16 -22.69
N LEU A 390 20.09 17.77 -23.72
CA LEU A 390 20.68 17.94 -25.05
C LEU A 390 20.75 19.43 -25.43
N GLU A 391 21.92 20.04 -25.28
CA GLU A 391 22.16 21.47 -25.58
C GLU A 391 21.79 21.87 -27.02
N LYS A 392 22.09 21.03 -28.02
CA LYS A 392 21.78 21.32 -29.44
C LYS A 392 20.28 21.28 -29.74
N ALA A 393 19.48 20.65 -28.89
CA ALA A 393 18.05 20.52 -29.05
C ALA A 393 17.26 21.62 -28.31
N THR A 394 17.91 22.36 -27.41
CA THR A 394 17.26 23.33 -26.51
C THR A 394 16.44 24.37 -27.29
N GLU A 395 17.00 24.98 -28.34
CA GLU A 395 16.30 25.97 -29.16
C GLU A 395 15.04 25.40 -29.82
N ARG A 396 15.09 24.14 -30.29
CA ARG A 396 13.93 23.46 -30.89
C ARG A 396 12.86 23.16 -29.85
N CYS A 397 13.27 22.70 -28.67
CA CYS A 397 12.35 22.43 -27.55
C CYS A 397 11.64 23.71 -27.10
N ILE A 398 12.37 24.82 -27.01
CA ILE A 398 11.83 26.14 -26.69
C ILE A 398 10.77 26.57 -27.70
N ASN A 399 11.04 26.44 -29.00
CA ASN A 399 10.08 26.80 -30.03
C ASN A 399 8.78 25.97 -29.90
N VAL A 400 8.90 24.67 -29.61
CA VAL A 400 7.73 23.82 -29.34
C VAL A 400 6.98 24.28 -28.08
N LEU A 401 7.67 24.60 -26.98
CA LEU A 401 7.04 25.11 -25.76
C LEU A 401 6.32 26.44 -25.98
N LEU A 402 6.90 27.35 -26.79
CA LEU A 402 6.26 28.60 -27.18
C LEU A 402 4.98 28.37 -27.99
N GLU A 403 5.00 27.45 -28.96
CA GLU A 403 3.81 27.06 -29.71
C GLU A 403 2.74 26.45 -28.79
N LEU A 404 3.13 25.64 -27.81
CA LEU A 404 2.22 25.08 -26.81
C LEU A 404 1.62 26.17 -25.92
N ILE A 405 2.38 27.18 -25.52
CA ILE A 405 1.86 28.33 -24.76
C ILE A 405 0.83 29.12 -25.59
N GLN A 406 1.06 29.29 -26.90
CA GLN A 406 0.12 29.96 -27.81
C GLN A 406 -1.23 29.24 -27.95
N THR A 407 -1.32 27.94 -27.61
CA THR A 407 -2.60 27.22 -27.58
C THR A 407 -3.55 27.74 -26.48
N LYS A 408 -3.03 28.49 -25.49
CA LYS A 408 -3.76 29.06 -24.36
C LYS A 408 -4.49 28.05 -23.47
N VAL A 409 -4.02 26.80 -23.46
CA VAL A 409 -4.52 25.77 -22.54
C VAL A 409 -3.83 25.96 -21.18
N SER A 410 -4.58 26.34 -20.15
CA SER A 410 -4.04 26.80 -18.86
C SER A 410 -3.06 25.81 -18.22
N TYR A 411 -3.41 24.53 -18.11
CA TYR A 411 -2.54 23.51 -17.51
C TYR A 411 -1.27 23.22 -18.33
N VAL A 412 -1.29 23.41 -19.65
CA VAL A 412 -0.10 23.28 -20.51
C VAL A 412 0.82 24.47 -20.33
N VAL A 413 0.27 25.68 -20.30
CA VAL A 413 1.01 26.93 -20.07
C VAL A 413 1.71 26.89 -18.70
N GLN A 414 0.97 26.52 -17.66
CA GLN A 414 1.49 26.39 -16.29
C GLN A 414 2.68 25.42 -16.22
N GLU A 415 2.54 24.24 -16.83
CA GLU A 415 3.61 23.24 -16.86
C GLU A 415 4.80 23.68 -17.72
N ALA A 416 4.56 24.34 -18.85
CA ALA A 416 5.61 24.89 -19.70
C ALA A 416 6.45 25.95 -18.97
N ILE A 417 5.85 26.77 -18.10
CA ILE A 417 6.57 27.75 -17.28
C ILE A 417 7.51 27.09 -16.28
N ILE A 418 7.05 26.00 -15.63
CA ILE A 418 7.89 25.22 -14.69
C ILE A 418 9.13 24.69 -15.42
N VAL A 419 8.92 24.16 -16.62
CA VAL A 419 9.97 23.63 -17.49
C VAL A 419 10.93 24.74 -17.96
N ILE A 420 10.42 25.89 -18.42
CA ILE A 420 11.24 26.99 -18.93
C ILE A 420 12.13 27.56 -17.81
N LYS A 421 11.62 27.64 -16.57
CA LYS A 421 12.44 28.00 -15.40
C LYS A 421 13.65 27.08 -15.29
N ASP A 422 13.48 25.77 -15.42
CA ASP A 422 14.59 24.83 -15.32
C ASP A 422 15.56 24.96 -16.51
N ILE A 423 15.06 25.23 -17.73
CA ILE A 423 15.91 25.56 -18.88
C ILE A 423 16.74 26.83 -18.61
N PHE A 424 16.15 27.89 -18.06
CA PHE A 424 16.86 29.12 -17.69
C PHE A 424 17.91 28.91 -16.59
N ARG A 425 17.65 27.98 -15.65
CA ARG A 425 18.64 27.60 -14.63
C ARG A 425 19.83 26.83 -15.20
N ARG A 426 19.66 26.14 -16.33
CA ARG A 426 20.73 25.44 -17.04
C ARG A 426 21.49 26.37 -17.99
N TYR A 427 20.77 27.20 -18.75
CA TYR A 427 21.29 28.09 -19.78
C TYR A 427 20.89 29.55 -19.47
N PRO A 428 21.53 30.19 -18.48
CA PRO A 428 21.18 31.55 -18.09
C PRO A 428 21.50 32.57 -19.21
N ASN A 429 20.67 33.61 -19.33
CA ASN A 429 20.83 34.74 -20.26
C ASN A 429 20.84 34.43 -21.77
N GLN A 430 20.38 33.24 -22.22
CA GLN A 430 20.38 32.90 -23.65
C GLN A 430 19.04 33.12 -24.36
N TYR A 431 17.92 32.93 -23.64
CA TYR A 431 16.58 32.81 -24.24
C TYR A 431 15.58 33.82 -23.64
N GLU A 432 16.04 35.03 -23.38
CA GLU A 432 15.28 36.07 -22.67
C GLU A 432 14.10 36.64 -23.45
N SER A 433 14.13 36.55 -24.78
CA SER A 433 13.04 37.01 -25.65
C SER A 433 11.69 36.35 -25.33
N ILE A 434 11.72 35.21 -24.64
CA ILE A 434 10.54 34.45 -24.23
C ILE A 434 9.83 35.11 -23.02
N ILE A 435 10.57 35.85 -22.18
CA ILE A 435 10.06 36.36 -20.91
C ILE A 435 8.83 37.25 -21.12
N ALA A 436 8.83 38.10 -22.14
CA ALA A 436 7.68 38.95 -22.47
C ALA A 436 6.42 38.12 -22.72
N THR A 437 6.53 37.07 -23.54
CA THR A 437 5.42 36.14 -23.83
C THR A 437 4.95 35.39 -22.57
N LEU A 438 5.85 35.10 -21.62
CA LEU A 438 5.47 34.47 -20.34
C LEU A 438 4.70 35.44 -19.45
N CYS A 439 5.13 36.70 -19.37
CA CYS A 439 4.45 37.75 -18.63
C CYS A 439 3.04 38.01 -19.19
N ASP A 440 2.85 37.97 -20.51
CA ASP A 440 1.52 38.13 -21.13
C ASP A 440 0.50 37.04 -20.71
N ASN A 441 0.96 35.90 -20.17
CA ASN A 441 0.11 34.78 -19.76
C ASN A 441 0.00 34.60 -18.23
N LEU A 442 0.36 35.62 -17.44
CA LEU A 442 0.31 35.61 -15.97
C LEU A 442 -1.09 35.32 -15.39
N ASP A 443 -2.14 35.79 -16.06
CA ASP A 443 -3.53 35.63 -15.62
C ASP A 443 -4.03 34.17 -15.64
N SER A 444 -3.28 33.28 -16.30
CA SER A 444 -3.63 31.87 -16.45
C SER A 444 -3.03 30.96 -15.36
N LEU A 445 -2.37 31.52 -14.35
CA LEU A 445 -1.62 30.77 -13.34
C LEU A 445 -2.44 30.47 -12.08
N ASP A 446 -2.87 29.22 -11.95
CA ASP A 446 -3.58 28.74 -10.75
C ASP A 446 -2.67 27.88 -9.86
N GLU A 447 -1.78 27.08 -10.44
CA GLU A 447 -0.99 26.10 -9.71
C GLU A 447 0.21 26.73 -8.96
N PRO A 448 0.45 26.35 -7.69
CA PRO A 448 1.52 26.95 -6.87
C PRO A 448 2.93 26.70 -7.42
N GLU A 449 3.18 25.55 -8.06
CA GLU A 449 4.49 25.26 -8.67
C GLU A 449 4.76 26.18 -9.88
N ALA A 450 3.74 26.49 -10.67
CA ALA A 450 3.83 27.41 -11.79
C ALA A 450 3.97 28.87 -11.32
N LYS A 451 3.16 29.30 -10.35
CA LYS A 451 3.26 30.64 -9.72
C LYS A 451 4.65 30.88 -9.14
N SER A 452 5.15 29.95 -8.33
CA SER A 452 6.51 30.07 -7.76
C SER A 452 7.59 30.09 -8.85
N SER A 453 7.43 29.31 -9.91
CA SER A 453 8.35 29.32 -11.06
C SER A 453 8.35 30.66 -11.79
N MET A 454 7.17 31.26 -12.00
CA MET A 454 7.04 32.58 -12.60
C MET A 454 7.66 33.68 -11.71
N VAL A 455 7.35 33.67 -10.41
CA VAL A 455 7.92 34.61 -9.43
C VAL A 455 9.45 34.50 -9.39
N TRP A 456 9.99 33.29 -9.54
CA TRP A 456 11.43 33.09 -9.69
C TRP A 456 11.97 33.77 -10.94
N ILE A 457 11.32 33.63 -12.11
CA ILE A 457 11.74 34.26 -13.37
C ILE A 457 11.74 35.80 -13.21
N ILE A 458 10.68 36.35 -12.64
CA ILE A 458 10.56 37.80 -12.42
C ILE A 458 11.67 38.31 -11.49
N GLY A 459 11.94 37.62 -10.37
CA GLY A 459 13.01 38.02 -9.44
C GLY A 459 14.44 37.83 -10.00
N GLU A 460 14.65 36.83 -10.85
CA GLU A 460 15.95 36.58 -11.48
C GLU A 460 16.26 37.59 -12.59
N TYR A 461 15.26 37.96 -13.39
CA TYR A 461 15.43 38.90 -14.51
C TYR A 461 14.85 40.29 -14.24
N ALA A 462 14.67 40.66 -12.97
CA ALA A 462 14.13 41.95 -12.54
C ALA A 462 14.86 43.19 -13.10
N GLU A 463 16.15 43.07 -13.45
CA GLU A 463 16.91 44.15 -14.09
C GLU A 463 16.41 44.44 -15.51
N ARG A 464 15.97 43.41 -16.23
CA ARG A 464 15.58 43.47 -17.65
C ARG A 464 14.07 43.60 -17.86
N ILE A 465 13.27 43.19 -16.88
CA ILE A 465 11.82 43.37 -16.86
C ILE A 465 11.53 44.76 -16.30
N ASP A 466 10.95 45.65 -17.11
CA ASP A 466 10.71 47.04 -16.71
C ASP A 466 9.56 47.16 -15.70
N ASN A 467 8.47 46.41 -15.89
CA ASN A 467 7.28 46.37 -15.03
C ASN A 467 7.34 45.30 -13.92
N ALA A 468 8.54 44.89 -13.50
CA ALA A 468 8.71 43.80 -12.54
C ALA A 468 8.09 44.09 -11.16
N ASP A 469 8.03 45.36 -10.77
CA ASP A 469 7.44 45.81 -9.52
C ASP A 469 5.91 45.69 -9.53
N GLU A 470 5.25 46.15 -10.60
CA GLU A 470 3.79 46.00 -10.78
C GLU A 470 3.37 44.51 -10.79
N LEU A 471 4.13 43.68 -11.50
CA LEU A 471 3.84 42.24 -11.58
C LEU A 471 4.01 41.53 -10.24
N LEU A 472 5.04 41.90 -9.45
CA LEU A 472 5.23 41.31 -8.13
C LEU A 472 4.18 41.82 -7.14
N GLU A 473 3.81 43.09 -7.19
CA GLU A 473 2.78 43.68 -6.32
C GLU A 473 1.45 42.92 -6.44
N ALA A 474 1.03 42.55 -7.66
CA ALA A 474 -0.17 41.73 -7.88
C ALA A 474 -0.13 40.38 -7.14
N PHE A 475 1.03 39.72 -7.06
CA PHE A 475 1.18 38.48 -6.28
C PHE A 475 1.31 38.71 -4.77
N LEU A 476 1.71 39.91 -4.35
CA LEU A 476 1.83 40.27 -2.94
C LEU A 476 0.47 40.58 -2.30
N GLU A 477 -0.50 41.06 -3.08
CA GLU A 477 -1.87 41.27 -2.58
C GLU A 477 -2.51 39.98 -2.06
N THR A 478 -2.24 38.84 -2.69
CA THR A 478 -2.73 37.52 -2.27
C THR A 478 -1.76 36.74 -1.38
N PHE A 479 -0.65 37.35 -0.91
CA PHE A 479 0.41 36.68 -0.15
C PHE A 479 -0.07 35.77 1.01
N PRO A 480 -0.99 36.19 1.92
CA PRO A 480 -1.42 35.34 3.02
C PRO A 480 -2.29 34.15 2.59
N GLU A 481 -2.92 34.23 1.42
CA GLU A 481 -3.77 33.16 0.85
C GLU A 481 -2.96 32.12 0.07
N GLU A 482 -1.73 32.47 -0.34
CA GLU A 482 -0.86 31.60 -1.13
C GLU A 482 -0.17 30.50 -0.30
N THR A 483 0.30 29.46 -0.98
CA THR A 483 1.03 28.36 -0.33
C THR A 483 2.43 28.78 0.14
N SER A 484 2.97 28.09 1.15
CA SER A 484 4.31 28.38 1.72
C SER A 484 5.44 28.38 0.69
N MET A 485 5.36 27.54 -0.34
CA MET A 485 6.34 27.51 -1.44
C MET A 485 6.34 28.82 -2.24
N VAL A 486 5.16 29.36 -2.55
CA VAL A 486 5.00 30.63 -3.29
C VAL A 486 5.43 31.79 -2.40
N GLN A 487 5.05 31.80 -1.13
CA GLN A 487 5.44 32.82 -0.14
C GLN A 487 6.97 32.93 0.02
N LEU A 488 7.67 31.80 0.17
CA LEU A 488 9.14 31.76 0.26
C LEU A 488 9.80 32.32 -1.01
N GLN A 489 9.21 32.01 -2.16
CA GLN A 489 9.72 32.45 -3.45
C GLN A 489 9.45 33.94 -3.70
N LEU A 490 8.29 34.46 -3.28
CA LEU A 490 7.95 35.89 -3.30
C LEU A 490 8.86 36.70 -2.37
N LEU A 491 9.11 36.21 -1.15
CA LEU A 491 10.06 36.80 -0.23
C LEU A 491 11.46 36.90 -0.86
N THR A 492 11.92 35.84 -1.51
CA THR A 492 13.22 35.84 -2.17
C THR A 492 13.25 36.74 -3.41
N ALA A 493 12.18 36.78 -4.20
CA ALA A 493 12.08 37.61 -5.40
C ALA A 493 12.03 39.10 -5.08
N THR A 494 11.30 39.50 -4.04
CA THR A 494 11.25 40.90 -3.57
C THR A 494 12.61 41.36 -3.04
N VAL A 495 13.32 40.52 -2.28
CA VAL A 495 14.70 40.81 -1.84
C VAL A 495 15.64 40.99 -3.05
N LYS A 496 15.55 40.11 -4.06
CA LYS A 496 16.34 40.27 -5.30
C LYS A 496 15.98 41.54 -6.05
N LEU A 497 14.69 41.87 -6.16
CA LEU A 497 14.24 43.10 -6.81
C LEU A 497 14.87 44.32 -6.14
N PHE A 498 14.87 44.41 -4.82
CA PHE A 498 15.48 45.52 -4.09
C PHE A 498 16.99 45.62 -4.24
N LEU A 499 17.69 44.47 -4.22
CA LEU A 499 19.15 44.45 -4.41
C LEU A 499 19.57 44.86 -5.83
N LYS A 500 18.69 44.65 -6.82
CA LYS A 500 18.92 44.97 -8.23
C LYS A 500 18.45 46.38 -8.61
N LYS A 501 17.22 46.73 -8.21
CA LYS A 501 16.54 48.01 -8.43
C LYS A 501 16.07 48.56 -7.07
N PRO A 502 16.85 49.41 -6.40
CA PRO A 502 16.44 50.03 -5.14
C PRO A 502 15.48 51.21 -5.39
N THR A 503 14.31 50.94 -5.94
CA THR A 503 13.21 51.91 -6.10
C THR A 503 12.41 52.07 -4.81
N GLU A 504 11.71 53.21 -4.65
CA GLU A 504 10.80 53.41 -3.52
C GLU A 504 9.67 52.37 -3.49
N SER A 505 9.22 51.88 -4.66
CA SER A 505 8.26 50.78 -4.77
C SER A 505 8.82 49.49 -4.15
N ALA A 506 10.05 49.11 -4.51
CA ALA A 506 10.73 47.93 -3.97
C ALA A 506 10.94 47.99 -2.44
N GLN A 507 11.24 49.17 -1.90
CA GLN A 507 11.35 49.38 -0.45
C GLN A 507 10.02 49.16 0.28
N LYS A 508 8.92 49.71 -0.26
CA LYS A 508 7.57 49.52 0.30
C LYS A 508 7.18 48.05 0.26
N MET A 509 7.38 47.38 -0.88
CA MET A 509 7.07 45.96 -1.04
C MET A 509 7.84 45.08 -0.04
N ILE A 510 9.14 45.31 0.14
CA ILE A 510 9.91 44.54 1.13
C ILE A 510 9.40 44.78 2.54
N SER A 511 9.11 46.02 2.92
CA SER A 511 8.60 46.32 4.26
C SER A 511 7.25 45.63 4.52
N ALA A 512 6.36 45.61 3.52
CA ALA A 512 5.06 44.94 3.59
C ALA A 512 5.23 43.42 3.71
N VAL A 513 6.07 42.82 2.86
CA VAL A 513 6.31 41.36 2.86
C VAL A 513 6.99 40.89 4.12
N LEU A 514 8.00 41.61 4.62
CA LEU A 514 8.66 41.25 5.88
C LEU A 514 7.71 41.40 7.07
N SER A 515 6.85 42.42 7.10
CA SER A 515 5.82 42.55 8.12
C SER A 515 4.85 41.37 8.06
N CYS A 516 4.24 41.12 6.89
CA CYS A 516 3.29 40.04 6.69
C CYS A 516 3.90 38.66 7.02
N ALA A 517 5.10 38.37 6.54
CA ALA A 517 5.81 37.11 6.80
C ALA A 517 6.18 36.90 8.28
N THR A 518 6.40 37.98 9.04
CA THR A 518 6.76 37.88 10.47
C THR A 518 5.56 37.86 11.41
N THR A 519 4.49 38.59 11.09
CA THR A 519 3.32 38.74 11.98
C THR A 519 2.14 37.85 11.60
N GLU A 520 1.88 37.64 10.32
CA GLU A 520 0.65 36.98 9.84
C GLU A 520 0.87 35.50 9.48
N THR A 521 2.11 35.07 9.27
CA THR A 521 2.40 33.68 8.86
C THR A 521 2.82 32.78 10.02
N ASP A 522 2.24 31.59 10.10
CA ASP A 522 2.53 30.59 11.14
C ASP A 522 3.74 29.70 10.86
N ASN A 523 4.25 29.66 9.62
CA ASN A 523 5.38 28.80 9.25
C ASN A 523 6.70 29.33 9.84
N PRO A 524 7.39 28.56 10.72
CA PRO A 524 8.62 29.01 11.37
C PRO A 524 9.77 29.21 10.38
N ASP A 525 9.86 28.41 9.30
CA ASP A 525 10.92 28.54 8.31
C ASP A 525 10.79 29.85 7.50
N LEU A 526 9.56 30.20 7.09
CA LEU A 526 9.31 31.48 6.42
C LEU A 526 9.64 32.66 7.34
N ARG A 527 9.24 32.58 8.61
CA ARG A 527 9.47 33.64 9.60
C ARG A 527 10.96 33.83 9.89
N ASP A 528 11.71 32.74 10.11
CA ASP A 528 13.15 32.81 10.33
C ASP A 528 13.88 33.32 9.08
N ARG A 529 13.48 32.89 7.89
CA ARG A 529 14.06 33.39 6.64
C ARG A 529 13.79 34.88 6.42
N ALA A 530 12.61 35.37 6.79
CA ALA A 530 12.29 36.78 6.79
C ALA A 530 13.16 37.57 7.78
N TYR A 531 13.39 37.04 9.00
CA TYR A 531 14.31 37.67 9.95
C TYR A 531 15.76 37.68 9.46
N ILE A 532 16.22 36.61 8.80
CA ILE A 532 17.56 36.55 8.20
C ILE A 532 17.69 37.62 7.13
N TYR A 533 16.73 37.73 6.19
CA TYR A 533 16.77 38.76 5.17
C TYR A 533 16.69 40.17 5.78
N TRP A 534 15.86 40.39 6.80
CA TRP A 534 15.78 41.68 7.48
C TRP A 534 17.10 42.07 8.14
N ARG A 535 17.73 41.15 8.86
CA ARG A 535 19.05 41.37 9.50
C ARG A 535 20.14 41.59 8.47
N LEU A 536 20.13 40.81 7.39
CA LEU A 536 21.13 40.92 6.32
C LEU A 536 21.04 42.27 5.62
N LEU A 537 19.83 42.69 5.21
CA LEU A 537 19.60 43.97 4.53
C LEU A 537 19.83 45.19 5.44
N SER A 538 19.56 45.08 6.75
CA SER A 538 19.77 46.17 7.71
C SER A 538 21.21 46.31 8.21
N THR A 539 21.99 45.22 8.18
CA THR A 539 23.38 45.24 8.62
C THR A 539 24.30 45.69 7.48
N ASP A 540 24.20 45.04 6.32
CA ASP A 540 25.06 45.33 5.16
C ASP A 540 24.40 44.88 3.84
N PRO A 541 23.85 45.84 3.06
CA PRO A 541 23.23 45.52 1.77
C PRO A 541 24.24 45.12 0.69
N GLU A 542 25.52 45.48 0.79
CA GLU A 542 26.55 45.06 -0.17
C GLU A 542 26.90 43.58 0.03
N ALA A 543 27.12 43.15 1.28
CA ALA A 543 27.28 41.74 1.60
C ALA A 543 26.03 40.91 1.26
N ALA A 544 24.83 41.49 1.43
CA ALA A 544 23.59 40.86 0.99
C ALA A 544 23.57 40.58 -0.51
N LYS A 545 24.11 41.51 -1.32
CA LYS A 545 24.21 41.38 -2.77
C LYS A 545 25.12 40.21 -3.15
N ASP A 546 26.28 40.11 -2.52
CA ASP A 546 27.25 39.04 -2.79
C ASP A 546 26.70 37.65 -2.43
N VAL A 547 25.91 37.54 -1.36
CA VAL A 547 25.33 36.26 -0.93
C VAL A 547 24.10 35.88 -1.77
N VAL A 548 23.17 36.82 -1.98
CA VAL A 548 21.86 36.53 -2.60
C VAL A 548 21.93 36.47 -4.12
N LEU A 549 22.79 37.29 -4.75
CA LEU A 549 23.01 37.32 -6.19
C LEU A 549 24.17 36.44 -6.66
N ALA A 550 24.75 35.63 -5.76
CA ALA A 550 25.77 34.65 -6.12
C ALA A 550 25.28 33.70 -7.23
N GLU A 551 26.18 33.38 -8.15
CA GLU A 551 25.90 32.42 -9.22
C GLU A 551 25.66 31.03 -8.62
N LYS A 552 24.53 30.42 -8.98
CA LYS A 552 24.10 29.13 -8.43
C LYS A 552 24.59 27.98 -9.30
N PRO A 553 24.86 26.79 -8.73
CA PRO A 553 25.20 25.62 -9.52
C PRO A 553 24.12 25.29 -10.55
N VAL A 554 24.55 24.96 -11.77
CA VAL A 554 23.66 24.54 -12.85
C VAL A 554 22.97 23.22 -12.50
N ILE A 555 21.70 23.09 -12.87
CA ILE A 555 20.95 21.85 -12.69
C ILE A 555 21.45 20.76 -13.65
N ALA A 556 21.37 19.49 -13.25
CA ALA A 556 21.52 18.33 -14.13
C ALA A 556 20.23 17.50 -14.10
N ASP A 557 19.92 16.77 -15.17
CA ASP A 557 18.72 15.91 -15.26
C ASP A 557 18.91 14.58 -14.51
N ASP A 558 19.27 14.64 -13.23
CA ASP A 558 19.43 13.47 -12.35
C ASP A 558 18.10 13.10 -11.65
N SER A 559 17.01 13.80 -11.94
CA SER A 559 15.74 13.68 -11.21
C SER A 559 15.09 12.30 -11.25
N SER A 560 15.45 11.47 -12.23
CA SER A 560 14.94 10.11 -12.39
C SER A 560 16.04 9.04 -12.55
N SER A 561 17.30 9.37 -12.27
CA SER A 561 18.37 8.37 -12.20
C SER A 561 18.31 7.66 -10.84
N LEU A 562 18.34 6.34 -10.86
CA LEU A 562 18.50 5.56 -9.63
C LEU A 562 19.95 5.67 -9.16
N ASP A 563 20.14 5.62 -7.83
CA ASP A 563 21.47 5.54 -7.24
C ASP A 563 22.28 4.40 -7.90
N PRO A 564 23.52 4.64 -8.38
CA PRO A 564 24.27 3.65 -9.15
C PRO A 564 24.44 2.31 -8.45
N SER A 565 24.64 2.29 -7.13
CA SER A 565 24.72 1.04 -6.34
C SER A 565 23.39 0.31 -6.30
N LEU A 566 22.29 1.03 -6.12
CA LEU A 566 20.95 0.44 -6.16
C LEU A 566 20.62 -0.13 -7.54
N LEU A 567 20.95 0.61 -8.60
CA LEU A 567 20.75 0.17 -9.97
C LEU A 567 21.55 -1.09 -10.27
N GLU A 568 22.81 -1.15 -9.85
CA GLU A 568 23.64 -2.35 -9.99
C GLU A 568 23.03 -3.54 -9.26
N ALA A 569 22.57 -3.37 -8.02
CA ALA A 569 21.89 -4.42 -7.28
C ALA A 569 20.59 -4.88 -7.96
N LEU A 570 19.76 -3.94 -8.46
CA LEU A 570 18.50 -4.25 -9.12
C LEU A 570 18.69 -4.97 -10.45
N VAL A 571 19.67 -4.55 -11.26
CA VAL A 571 19.94 -5.16 -12.57
C VAL A 571 20.64 -6.51 -12.41
N SER A 572 21.64 -6.61 -11.52
CA SER A 572 22.45 -7.83 -11.39
C SER A 572 21.76 -8.96 -10.64
N ARG A 573 20.89 -8.64 -9.67
CA ARG A 573 20.28 -9.63 -8.78
C ARG A 573 18.76 -9.75 -8.95
N TYR A 574 18.08 -8.63 -9.15
CA TYR A 574 16.63 -8.56 -9.03
C TYR A 574 15.87 -8.35 -10.35
N LEU A 575 16.54 -8.32 -11.49
CA LEU A 575 15.87 -8.22 -12.79
C LEU A 575 14.87 -9.38 -12.95
N ALA A 576 13.71 -9.10 -13.55
CA ALA A 576 12.56 -10.03 -13.64
C ALA A 576 11.84 -10.33 -12.31
N THR A 577 12.27 -9.76 -11.18
CA THR A 577 11.56 -9.91 -9.89
C THR A 577 10.70 -8.68 -9.57
N VAL A 578 9.85 -8.82 -8.56
CA VAL A 578 8.98 -7.75 -8.06
C VAL A 578 9.78 -6.51 -7.63
N ALA A 579 10.97 -6.68 -7.05
CA ALA A 579 11.84 -5.57 -6.64
C ALA A 579 12.27 -4.68 -7.84
N ALA A 580 12.58 -5.30 -8.98
CA ALA A 580 12.90 -4.57 -10.21
C ALA A 580 11.68 -3.85 -10.79
N VAL A 581 10.46 -4.38 -10.65
CA VAL A 581 9.25 -3.68 -11.13
C VAL A 581 8.98 -2.43 -10.29
N TYR A 582 9.16 -2.51 -8.96
CA TYR A 582 8.94 -1.37 -8.06
C TYR A 582 10.11 -0.37 -8.01
N HIS A 583 11.25 -0.65 -8.65
CA HIS A 583 12.49 0.14 -8.53
C HIS A 583 12.91 0.37 -7.07
N ARG A 584 12.68 -0.63 -6.22
CA ARG A 584 13.00 -0.57 -4.77
C ARG A 584 13.70 -1.84 -4.32
N PRO A 585 14.66 -1.75 -3.38
CA PRO A 585 15.24 -2.93 -2.77
C PRO A 585 14.15 -3.78 -2.10
N PRO A 586 14.28 -5.12 -2.10
CA PRO A 586 13.33 -6.02 -1.43
C PRO A 586 13.16 -5.71 0.06
N GLU A 587 14.21 -5.21 0.71
CA GLU A 587 14.21 -4.81 2.12
C GLU A 587 13.19 -3.70 2.44
N THR A 588 12.84 -2.87 1.45
CA THR A 588 11.90 -1.75 1.64
C THR A 588 10.46 -2.23 1.80
N PHE A 589 10.12 -3.41 1.27
CA PHE A 589 8.76 -3.95 1.30
C PHE A 589 8.65 -5.35 1.92
N VAL A 590 9.77 -6.01 2.19
CA VAL A 590 9.86 -7.27 2.93
C VAL A 590 10.67 -7.03 4.21
N SER A 591 9.99 -6.71 5.31
CA SER A 591 10.63 -6.72 6.62
C SER A 591 10.87 -8.18 7.02
N ARG A 592 12.11 -8.68 6.92
CA ARG A 592 12.50 -10.01 7.46
C ARG A 592 12.14 -10.16 8.94
N GLN A 593 12.12 -9.06 9.68
CA GLN A 593 11.58 -8.98 11.04
C GLN A 593 10.12 -9.40 11.15
N ARG A 594 9.26 -9.17 10.14
CA ARG A 594 7.85 -9.59 10.20
C ARG A 594 7.69 -11.11 10.14
N LEU A 595 8.53 -11.80 9.34
CA LEU A 595 8.59 -13.26 9.24
C LEU A 595 9.27 -13.89 10.46
N ALA A 596 10.31 -13.25 11.00
CA ALA A 596 10.98 -13.70 12.22
C ALA A 596 10.13 -13.47 13.48
N VAL A 597 9.36 -12.38 13.57
CA VAL A 597 8.41 -12.12 14.67
C VAL A 597 7.22 -13.08 14.60
N THR A 598 6.70 -13.41 13.40
CA THR A 598 5.70 -14.49 13.28
C THR A 598 6.28 -15.86 13.67
N ARG A 599 7.54 -16.17 13.31
CA ARG A 599 8.21 -17.40 13.76
C ARG A 599 8.50 -17.40 15.27
N ALA A 600 8.90 -16.27 15.85
CA ALA A 600 9.23 -16.16 17.27
C ALA A 600 7.97 -16.21 18.15
N ASP A 601 6.84 -15.66 17.70
CA ASP A 601 5.55 -15.82 18.38
C ASP A 601 5.03 -17.28 18.30
N GLU A 602 5.32 -17.99 17.21
CA GLU A 602 4.94 -19.41 17.05
C GLU A 602 5.85 -20.39 17.84
N LEU A 603 7.14 -20.10 17.97
CA LEU A 603 8.12 -20.93 18.71
C LEU A 603 8.26 -20.54 20.21
N GLY A 604 8.03 -19.27 20.57
CA GLY A 604 8.13 -18.75 21.93
C GLY A 604 7.05 -19.29 22.88
N ALA A 605 5.93 -19.79 22.34
CA ALA A 605 4.88 -20.44 23.10
C ALA A 605 5.24 -21.87 23.58
N ARG A 606 6.42 -22.42 23.23
CA ARG A 606 6.80 -23.82 23.54
C ARG A 606 8.02 -24.03 24.46
N LYS A 607 8.76 -22.99 24.86
CA LYS A 607 9.95 -23.16 25.72
C LYS A 607 9.87 -22.31 27.00
N PHE A 608 9.04 -22.70 27.96
CA PHE A 608 9.21 -22.32 29.38
C PHE A 608 8.52 -23.34 30.31
N GLU A 609 9.05 -24.56 30.39
CA GLU A 609 9.13 -25.31 31.66
C GLU A 609 10.54 -25.91 31.77
N GLU A 610 11.18 -25.68 32.93
CA GLU A 610 12.46 -26.19 33.47
C GLU A 610 13.79 -25.42 33.23
N GLU A 611 14.09 -24.61 34.27
CA GLU A 611 15.33 -24.36 35.05
C GLU A 611 16.71 -23.99 34.44
N ASP A 612 17.05 -22.73 34.74
CA ASP A 612 18.24 -22.20 35.45
C ASP A 612 19.59 -21.94 34.72
N GLY A 613 20.14 -20.75 35.01
CA GLY A 613 21.59 -20.49 34.95
C GLY A 613 22.16 -19.53 33.89
N SER A 614 22.20 -18.22 34.23
CA SER A 614 23.25 -17.22 33.91
C SER A 614 23.33 -16.49 32.52
N VAL A 615 23.31 -15.16 32.64
CA VAL A 615 23.52 -14.03 31.68
C VAL A 615 25.01 -13.94 31.18
N PRO A 616 25.47 -13.07 30.21
CA PRO A 616 24.90 -11.80 29.72
C PRO A 616 25.06 -11.36 28.22
N GLY A 617 24.12 -10.50 27.76
CA GLY A 617 24.37 -9.14 27.24
C GLY A 617 24.89 -8.87 25.81
N ALA A 618 24.11 -8.14 24.99
CA ALA A 618 24.46 -6.98 24.12
C ALA A 618 23.30 -6.63 23.15
N MET A 619 22.71 -5.42 23.23
CA MET A 619 22.81 -4.27 22.29
C MET A 619 22.54 -4.55 20.79
N VAL A 620 21.81 -3.77 19.97
CA VAL A 620 21.06 -2.49 20.05
C VAL A 620 20.39 -2.28 18.65
N SER A 621 19.39 -1.39 18.60
CA SER A 621 18.95 -0.51 17.48
C SER A 621 17.74 -0.83 16.56
N ASP A 622 16.86 0.17 16.56
CA ASP A 622 15.65 0.48 15.80
C ASP A 622 15.83 0.69 14.28
N ASN A 623 14.75 0.47 13.52
CA ASN A 623 14.13 1.54 12.71
C ASN A 623 12.78 1.12 12.09
N ASN A 624 11.76 1.94 12.32
CA ASN A 624 10.35 1.69 12.02
C ASN A 624 9.82 2.80 11.08
N ALA A 625 9.59 2.47 9.80
CA ALA A 625 8.93 3.34 8.82
C ALA A 625 8.41 2.55 7.61
N ALA A 626 7.42 1.66 7.78
CA ALA A 626 6.77 0.97 6.65
C ALA A 626 5.33 0.47 6.94
N ALA A 627 4.57 1.17 7.78
CA ALA A 627 3.27 0.66 8.26
C ALA A 627 2.03 1.01 7.40
N ALA A 628 2.14 1.79 6.31
CA ALA A 628 0.96 2.30 5.60
C ALA A 628 0.56 1.57 4.31
N ALA A 629 1.32 0.57 3.82
CA ALA A 629 1.03 -0.09 2.54
C ALA A 629 0.36 -1.48 2.65
N GLY A 630 0.08 -1.96 3.87
CA GLY A 630 -0.27 -3.37 4.12
C GLY A 630 -1.73 -3.77 3.92
N ALA A 631 -2.66 -2.83 3.73
CA ALA A 631 -4.10 -3.15 3.74
C ALA A 631 -4.65 -3.65 2.40
N ALA A 632 -3.96 -3.41 1.27
CA ALA A 632 -4.42 -3.84 -0.05
C ALA A 632 -3.90 -5.24 -0.48
N ALA A 633 -2.83 -5.75 0.16
CA ALA A 633 -2.24 -7.04 -0.16
C ALA A 633 -3.01 -8.24 0.43
N ALA A 634 -3.87 -8.01 1.44
CA ALA A 634 -4.61 -9.08 2.12
C ALA A 634 -5.78 -9.65 1.31
N ALA A 635 -6.28 -8.95 0.29
CA ALA A 635 -7.36 -9.43 -0.57
C ALA A 635 -6.86 -10.27 -1.77
N ALA A 636 -5.56 -10.23 -2.09
CA ALA A 636 -4.96 -11.03 -3.16
C ALA A 636 -4.42 -12.39 -2.67
N ALA A 637 -4.30 -12.60 -1.36
CA ALA A 637 -3.79 -13.85 -0.79
C ALA A 637 -4.81 -15.01 -0.82
N SER A 638 -6.08 -14.75 -1.15
CA SER A 638 -7.12 -15.78 -1.29
C SER A 638 -7.18 -16.44 -2.67
N SER A 639 -6.26 -16.13 -3.60
CA SER A 639 -6.20 -16.74 -4.94
C SER A 639 -5.00 -17.69 -5.15
N VAL A 640 -4.38 -18.21 -4.07
CA VAL A 640 -3.34 -19.27 -4.16
C VAL A 640 -3.96 -20.68 -4.19
N GLY A 641 -5.24 -20.78 -4.56
CA GLY A 641 -5.98 -22.04 -4.65
C GLY A 641 -5.76 -22.85 -5.92
N ASP A 642 -5.07 -22.32 -6.94
CA ASP A 642 -5.04 -22.91 -8.29
C ASP A 642 -3.73 -23.65 -8.66
N LEU A 643 -2.89 -23.97 -7.67
CA LEU A 643 -1.65 -24.74 -7.86
C LEU A 643 -1.85 -26.28 -7.73
N LEU A 644 -3.10 -26.76 -7.74
CA LEU A 644 -3.44 -28.18 -7.54
C LEU A 644 -3.72 -28.97 -8.83
N ASP A 645 -3.54 -28.37 -10.01
CA ASP A 645 -3.90 -28.98 -11.32
C ASP A 645 -2.81 -28.89 -12.42
N MET A 646 -1.53 -29.09 -12.06
CA MET A 646 -0.41 -29.08 -13.02
C MET A 646 0.32 -30.42 -13.09
N SER A 647 -0.40 -31.53 -13.32
CA SER A 647 0.24 -32.80 -13.72
C SER A 647 -0.73 -33.89 -14.18
N ASP A 648 -1.34 -33.76 -15.36
CA ASP A 648 -1.82 -34.93 -16.13
C ASP A 648 -1.49 -34.75 -17.62
N PRO A 649 -0.87 -35.73 -18.30
CA PRO A 649 -0.61 -35.65 -19.73
C PRO A 649 -1.74 -36.33 -20.51
N THR A 650 -2.66 -35.57 -21.10
CA THR A 650 -3.54 -36.08 -22.17
C THR A 650 -3.74 -35.03 -23.29
N PRO A 651 -3.95 -35.45 -24.55
CA PRO A 651 -3.93 -34.55 -25.70
C PRO A 651 -5.21 -33.72 -25.78
N MET A 652 -5.07 -32.42 -26.06
CA MET A 652 -6.20 -31.50 -26.29
C MET A 652 -7.08 -31.95 -27.47
N PRO A 653 -8.42 -31.89 -27.36
CA PRO A 653 -9.29 -31.77 -28.51
C PRO A 653 -9.34 -30.31 -28.97
N ALA A 654 -9.21 -30.11 -30.29
CA ALA A 654 -9.26 -28.80 -30.94
C ALA A 654 -10.60 -28.08 -30.70
N ALA A 655 -10.53 -26.81 -30.25
CA ALA A 655 -11.66 -25.91 -30.22
C ALA A 655 -11.88 -25.27 -31.61
N PRO A 656 -13.14 -25.08 -32.06
CA PRO A 656 -13.43 -24.58 -33.39
C PRO A 656 -13.21 -23.06 -33.49
N VAL A 657 -12.61 -22.69 -34.62
CA VAL A 657 -12.39 -21.33 -35.13
C VAL A 657 -13.72 -20.59 -35.32
N ALA A 658 -13.89 -19.45 -34.64
CA ALA A 658 -14.93 -18.48 -34.97
C ALA A 658 -14.37 -17.48 -36.00
N ALA A 659 -14.88 -17.57 -37.23
CA ALA A 659 -14.59 -16.64 -38.31
C ALA A 659 -15.46 -15.38 -38.20
N ALA A 660 -14.83 -14.22 -38.33
CA ALA A 660 -15.49 -12.92 -38.46
C ALA A 660 -16.16 -12.76 -39.83
N ALA A 661 -17.34 -12.13 -39.85
CA ALA A 661 -17.95 -11.54 -41.05
C ALA A 661 -18.64 -10.21 -40.71
N VAL A 662 -18.65 -9.32 -41.70
CA VAL A 662 -18.76 -7.86 -41.67
C VAL A 662 -20.19 -7.34 -41.86
N ALA A 663 -20.61 -6.33 -41.05
CA ALA A 663 -21.62 -5.24 -41.26
C ALA A 663 -23.07 -5.61 -41.72
N PRO A 664 -24.11 -4.72 -41.72
CA PRO A 664 -24.16 -3.27 -41.45
C PRO A 664 -25.35 -2.80 -40.56
N ALA A 665 -25.57 -1.47 -40.58
CA ALA A 665 -26.44 -0.61 -39.77
C ALA A 665 -27.97 -0.86 -39.79
N ALA A 666 -28.63 -0.22 -38.82
CA ALA A 666 -30.07 -0.16 -38.49
C ALA A 666 -31.03 0.10 -39.69
N PRO A 667 -32.36 -0.19 -39.58
CA PRO A 667 -33.27 0.69 -38.81
C PRO A 667 -34.50 0.01 -38.15
N ARG A 668 -35.15 0.77 -37.25
CA ARG A 668 -36.61 0.87 -36.98
C ARG A 668 -37.44 -0.41 -36.74
N GLY A 669 -37.83 -0.61 -35.48
CA GLY A 669 -39.16 -0.24 -34.97
C GLY A 669 -40.42 -1.00 -35.44
N LEU A 670 -41.13 -1.49 -34.41
CA LEU A 670 -42.59 -1.62 -34.24
C LEU A 670 -43.33 -2.88 -34.72
N ASP A 671 -44.03 -3.44 -33.73
CA ASP A 671 -45.25 -4.25 -33.74
C ASP A 671 -45.17 -5.70 -34.25
N ASP A 672 -45.40 -6.66 -33.34
CA ASP A 672 -46.72 -7.33 -33.23
C ASP A 672 -46.61 -8.61 -32.36
N LEU A 673 -47.10 -8.56 -31.11
CA LEU A 673 -47.65 -9.68 -30.29
C LEU A 673 -47.72 -9.30 -28.79
N LEU A 674 -48.49 -8.25 -28.47
CA LEU A 674 -49.08 -8.08 -27.14
C LEU A 674 -50.58 -8.39 -27.22
N GLY A 675 -51.05 -9.27 -26.35
CA GLY A 675 -52.43 -9.25 -25.86
C GLY A 675 -53.31 -10.42 -26.28
N GLY A 676 -53.87 -11.11 -25.28
CA GLY A 676 -54.85 -12.15 -25.52
C GLY A 676 -55.50 -12.69 -24.25
N LEU A 677 -56.54 -11.97 -23.81
CA LEU A 677 -57.58 -12.29 -22.83
C LEU A 677 -57.30 -11.77 -21.41
N GLY A 678 -57.94 -10.71 -20.94
CA GLY A 678 -59.15 -9.99 -21.37
C GLY A 678 -59.79 -9.43 -20.09
N SER A 679 -60.52 -8.33 -20.05
CA SER A 679 -61.21 -7.55 -21.06
C SER A 679 -61.83 -6.32 -20.36
N LEU A 680 -62.27 -5.35 -21.16
CA LEU A 680 -63.26 -4.29 -20.87
C LEU A 680 -62.71 -3.03 -20.17
N ASP A 681 -62.98 -1.81 -20.62
CA ASP A 681 -63.69 -1.30 -21.79
C ASP A 681 -63.41 0.21 -21.89
N MET A 682 -63.08 0.62 -23.11
CA MET A 682 -63.27 1.90 -23.81
C MET A 682 -63.41 3.24 -23.06
N GLY A 683 -62.57 4.19 -23.50
CA GLY A 683 -63.13 5.37 -24.18
C GLY A 683 -62.67 6.76 -23.71
N GLY A 684 -61.64 7.29 -24.37
CA GLY A 684 -61.72 8.60 -25.04
C GLY A 684 -61.42 9.89 -24.26
N GLY A 685 -60.43 10.64 -24.75
CA GLY A 685 -60.49 12.11 -24.82
C GLY A 685 -59.66 12.90 -23.81
N ALA A 686 -58.72 13.69 -24.32
CA ALA A 686 -58.19 14.90 -23.69
C ALA A 686 -58.55 16.10 -24.58
N PRO A 687 -58.41 17.38 -24.16
CA PRO A 687 -58.47 18.01 -22.82
C PRO A 687 -59.52 19.17 -22.81
N PRO A 688 -59.74 19.97 -21.72
CA PRO A 688 -58.91 21.17 -21.47
C PRO A 688 -58.80 21.61 -19.98
N ALA A 689 -58.06 22.70 -19.76
CA ALA A 689 -57.79 23.38 -18.50
C ALA A 689 -58.91 24.37 -18.04
N ALA A 690 -58.80 24.78 -16.76
CA ALA A 690 -59.07 26.12 -16.17
C ALA A 690 -60.16 26.27 -15.07
N SER A 691 -59.68 26.60 -13.84
CA SER A 691 -60.21 27.58 -12.84
C SER A 691 -61.56 27.26 -12.14
N THR A 692 -61.91 27.62 -10.89
CA THR A 692 -61.49 28.53 -9.79
C THR A 692 -62.13 27.97 -8.48
N SER A 693 -61.64 28.24 -7.26
CA SER A 693 -62.10 29.36 -6.42
C SER A 693 -61.46 29.30 -5.00
N ALA A 694 -61.43 30.46 -4.35
CA ALA A 694 -60.63 30.84 -3.19
C ALA A 694 -61.39 30.87 -1.84
N SER A 695 -60.65 30.99 -0.72
CA SER A 695 -60.89 31.87 0.45
C SER A 695 -59.96 31.43 1.62
N ALA A 696 -59.53 32.24 2.60
CA ALA A 696 -59.24 33.67 2.80
C ALA A 696 -58.65 33.77 4.24
N ASP A 697 -57.58 34.54 4.47
CA ASP A 697 -57.10 34.95 5.81
C ASP A 697 -58.04 36.00 6.45
N PRO A 698 -57.93 36.36 7.76
CA PRO A 698 -57.22 37.61 8.07
C PRO A 698 -56.63 37.82 9.52
N PHE A 699 -55.44 38.45 9.54
CA PHE A 699 -54.95 39.60 10.36
C PHE A 699 -54.51 39.56 11.86
N ALA A 700 -53.36 40.24 12.07
CA ALA A 700 -52.89 41.06 13.20
C ALA A 700 -52.13 40.39 14.39
N ALA A 701 -51.15 40.99 15.08
CA ALA A 701 -50.20 42.09 14.89
C ALA A 701 -49.35 42.21 16.21
N LEU A 702 -48.15 42.84 16.13
CA LEU A 702 -47.46 43.66 17.15
C LEU A 702 -46.50 43.08 18.23
N SER A 703 -45.30 43.72 18.25
CA SER A 703 -44.48 44.22 19.40
C SER A 703 -43.56 43.29 20.23
N GLY A 704 -42.25 43.63 20.28
CA GLY A 704 -41.32 43.30 21.40
C GLY A 704 -41.42 44.32 22.55
N PRO A 705 -40.45 44.47 23.50
CA PRO A 705 -39.23 43.72 23.87
C PRO A 705 -39.18 43.27 25.37
N ALA A 706 -38.01 42.77 25.84
CA ALA A 706 -37.60 42.23 27.16
C ALA A 706 -38.06 43.00 28.44
N PRO A 707 -37.99 42.47 29.71
CA PRO A 707 -36.72 42.17 30.42
C PRO A 707 -36.76 41.03 31.49
N ALA A 708 -35.59 40.85 32.14
CA ALA A 708 -35.13 39.85 33.10
C ALA A 708 -35.97 39.62 34.39
N THR A 709 -35.80 38.46 35.03
CA THR A 709 -35.48 38.31 36.47
C THR A 709 -35.11 36.87 36.85
N SER A 710 -34.12 36.77 37.73
CA SER A 710 -33.54 35.60 38.39
C SER A 710 -34.50 34.85 39.33
N LEU A 711 -34.38 33.53 39.44
CA LEU A 711 -34.03 32.87 40.71
C LEU A 711 -33.75 31.37 40.56
N SER A 712 -32.70 30.95 41.29
CA SER A 712 -32.24 29.64 41.71
C SER A 712 -33.19 28.43 41.71
N GLY A 713 -32.63 27.29 41.31
CA GLY A 713 -32.63 26.09 42.16
C GLY A 713 -33.20 24.80 41.57
N GLY A 714 -32.32 23.85 41.27
CA GLY A 714 -32.57 22.42 41.53
C GLY A 714 -32.98 21.55 40.35
N GLY A 715 -32.02 20.70 39.91
CA GLY A 715 -32.28 19.37 39.34
C GLY A 715 -32.84 19.31 37.92
N ALA A 716 -31.98 19.09 36.94
CA ALA A 716 -32.40 18.66 35.61
C ALA A 716 -31.54 17.49 35.11
N ALA A 717 -32.23 16.41 34.75
CA ALA A 717 -31.74 15.38 33.84
C ALA A 717 -31.19 16.02 32.54
N PRO A 718 -30.22 15.41 31.84
CA PRO A 718 -29.68 16.01 30.63
C PRO A 718 -30.75 15.99 29.52
N VAL A 719 -31.29 17.18 29.24
CA VAL A 719 -32.12 17.47 28.08
C VAL A 719 -31.26 17.34 26.84
N ALA A 720 -31.63 16.44 25.92
CA ALA A 720 -31.09 16.40 24.57
C ALA A 720 -31.50 17.69 23.85
N GLY A 721 -30.56 18.61 23.63
CA GLY A 721 -30.84 19.84 22.87
C GLY A 721 -30.02 21.10 23.20
N ALA A 722 -28.92 21.02 23.96
CA ALA A 722 -28.00 22.16 24.08
C ALA A 722 -26.91 22.08 22.99
N GLY A 723 -26.91 23.03 22.06
CA GLY A 723 -25.89 23.17 21.02
C GLY A 723 -24.47 23.37 21.58
N MET A 724 -23.46 22.96 20.83
CA MET A 724 -22.04 23.12 21.20
C MET A 724 -21.64 24.62 21.16
N SER A 725 -20.82 25.06 22.11
CA SER A 725 -20.27 26.41 22.13
C SER A 725 -19.38 26.68 20.90
N PRO A 726 -19.32 27.91 20.35
CA PRO A 726 -18.51 28.23 19.16
C PRO A 726 -17.02 27.86 19.30
N ALA A 727 -16.44 27.97 20.50
CA ALA A 727 -15.05 27.58 20.78
C ALA A 727 -14.79 26.07 20.72
N ALA A 728 -15.84 25.24 20.86
CA ALA A 728 -15.73 23.78 20.76
C ALA A 728 -15.89 23.29 19.31
N LEU A 729 -16.47 24.12 18.42
CA LEU A 729 -16.60 23.82 16.99
C LEU A 729 -15.28 24.00 16.24
N SER A 730 -14.46 24.97 16.62
CA SER A 730 -13.17 25.25 15.98
C SER A 730 -12.04 24.26 16.32
N GLN A 731 -12.27 23.34 17.26
CA GLN A 731 -11.29 22.35 17.74
C GLN A 731 -11.57 20.92 17.24
N LEU A 732 -12.61 20.71 16.42
CA LEU A 732 -12.93 19.40 15.87
C LEU A 732 -12.05 19.09 14.64
N PRO A 733 -11.50 17.87 14.54
CA PRO A 733 -10.74 17.47 13.36
C PRO A 733 -11.67 17.30 12.15
N THR A 734 -11.16 17.66 10.97
CA THR A 734 -11.87 17.47 9.70
C THR A 734 -11.83 16.00 9.28
N LEU A 735 -13.00 15.36 9.23
CA LEU A 735 -13.17 13.96 8.85
C LEU A 735 -13.46 13.81 7.34
N LEU A 736 -14.10 14.81 6.75
CA LEU A 736 -14.43 14.83 5.32
C LEU A 736 -14.30 16.26 4.77
N ALA A 737 -13.35 16.45 3.86
CA ALA A 737 -13.08 17.75 3.24
C ALA A 737 -13.84 17.91 1.91
N ASN A 738 -15.06 18.45 2.01
CA ASN A 738 -15.84 19.04 0.91
C ASN A 738 -16.12 18.21 -0.38
N PRO A 739 -16.44 16.90 -0.35
CA PRO A 739 -16.99 16.23 -1.52
C PRO A 739 -18.46 16.62 -1.72
N GLY A 740 -18.75 17.29 -2.83
CA GLY A 740 -20.12 17.69 -3.19
C GLY A 740 -20.68 18.86 -2.38
N GLY A 741 -19.84 19.70 -1.79
CA GLY A 741 -20.24 20.93 -1.11
C GLY A 741 -20.61 20.75 0.37
N VAL A 742 -20.35 19.60 0.99
CA VAL A 742 -20.57 19.38 2.43
C VAL A 742 -19.27 18.95 3.08
N SER A 743 -18.84 19.67 4.12
CA SER A 743 -17.69 19.28 4.94
C SER A 743 -18.14 18.78 6.32
N VAL A 744 -17.46 17.73 6.80
CA VAL A 744 -17.78 17.07 8.08
C VAL A 744 -16.56 17.14 8.97
N GLN A 745 -16.74 17.73 10.15
CA GLN A 745 -15.79 17.69 11.25
C GLN A 745 -16.40 16.87 12.38
N GLY A 746 -15.61 16.14 13.14
CA GLY A 746 -16.19 15.31 14.18
C GLY A 746 -15.20 14.63 15.08
N ARG A 747 -15.69 14.19 16.23
CA ARG A 747 -14.90 13.49 17.24
C ARG A 747 -15.78 12.64 18.15
N LEU A 748 -15.26 11.49 18.53
CA LEU A 748 -15.87 10.57 19.48
C LEU A 748 -15.42 10.90 20.91
N VAL A 749 -16.37 11.03 21.82
CA VAL A 749 -16.11 11.35 23.23
C VAL A 749 -17.04 10.57 24.12
N ARG A 750 -16.56 10.12 25.29
CA ARG A 750 -17.42 9.54 26.32
C ARG A 750 -17.91 10.64 27.26
N GLN A 751 -19.22 10.77 27.43
CA GLN A 751 -19.86 11.74 28.33
C GLN A 751 -20.96 11.04 29.12
N ALA A 752 -20.95 11.18 30.45
CA ALA A 752 -21.97 10.62 31.36
C ALA A 752 -22.24 9.12 31.14
N GLY A 753 -21.18 8.32 31.00
CA GLY A 753 -21.29 6.87 30.79
C GLY A 753 -21.67 6.40 29.38
N GLN A 754 -21.92 7.31 28.42
CA GLN A 754 -22.26 6.97 27.03
C GLN A 754 -21.21 7.50 26.04
N ILE A 755 -20.99 6.75 24.95
CA ILE A 755 -20.15 7.21 23.84
C ILE A 755 -21.01 8.09 22.94
N VAL A 756 -20.58 9.32 22.73
CA VAL A 756 -21.27 10.32 21.93
C VAL A 756 -20.36 10.74 20.78
N TYR A 757 -20.91 10.73 19.58
CA TYR A 757 -20.27 11.28 18.40
C TYR A 757 -20.67 12.75 18.25
N GLN A 758 -19.70 13.65 18.42
CA GLN A 758 -19.88 15.08 18.14
C GLN A 758 -19.53 15.34 16.69
N LEU A 759 -20.49 15.85 15.91
CA LEU A 759 -20.33 16.16 14.50
C LEU A 759 -20.65 17.63 14.26
N ALA A 760 -19.86 18.28 13.41
CA ALA A 760 -20.13 19.60 12.86
C ALA A 760 -20.20 19.48 11.35
N LEU A 761 -21.35 19.84 10.79
CA LEU A 761 -21.66 19.73 9.37
C LEU A 761 -21.70 21.13 8.80
N ARG A 762 -20.79 21.41 7.87
CA ARG A 762 -20.75 22.69 7.16
C ARG A 762 -21.30 22.49 5.75
N ASN A 763 -22.30 23.28 5.41
CA ASN A 763 -22.92 23.27 4.09
C ASN A 763 -22.33 24.39 3.24
N ASP A 764 -21.51 24.04 2.26
CA ASP A 764 -20.93 24.92 1.26
C ASP A 764 -21.68 24.83 -0.10
N THR A 765 -22.81 24.12 -0.16
CA THR A 765 -23.69 24.07 -1.36
C THR A 765 -24.62 25.29 -1.45
N MET A 766 -25.15 25.55 -2.65
CA MET A 766 -26.10 26.64 -2.92
C MET A 766 -27.54 26.35 -2.45
N ALA A 767 -27.82 25.17 -1.90
CA ALA A 767 -29.15 24.74 -1.43
C ALA A 767 -29.09 24.25 0.03
N PRO A 768 -30.18 24.35 0.81
CA PRO A 768 -30.21 23.80 2.17
C PRO A 768 -30.08 22.26 2.12
N VAL A 769 -29.26 21.69 3.01
CA VAL A 769 -29.06 20.24 3.12
C VAL A 769 -29.98 19.67 4.20
N ASP A 770 -30.83 18.70 3.83
CA ASP A 770 -31.81 18.06 4.70
C ASP A 770 -31.73 16.51 4.63
N GLY A 771 -32.58 15.81 5.39
CA GLY A 771 -32.68 14.34 5.32
C GLY A 771 -31.43 13.59 5.79
N LEU A 772 -30.67 14.18 6.72
CA LEU A 772 -29.40 13.63 7.19
C LEU A 772 -29.59 12.31 7.96
N MET A 773 -29.00 11.24 7.43
CA MET A 773 -28.97 9.93 8.08
C MET A 773 -27.55 9.43 8.27
N ILE A 774 -27.22 8.90 9.45
CA ILE A 774 -25.92 8.33 9.79
C ILE A 774 -26.02 6.82 10.00
N GLN A 775 -25.05 6.10 9.47
CA GLN A 775 -24.89 4.66 9.69
C GLN A 775 -23.42 4.32 9.86
N THR A 776 -23.10 3.47 10.83
CA THR A 776 -21.76 2.88 10.99
C THR A 776 -21.75 1.47 10.40
N ASN A 777 -20.61 1.07 9.82
CA ASN A 777 -20.40 -0.30 9.39
C ASN A 777 -20.14 -1.22 10.61
N ARG A 778 -20.11 -2.53 10.39
CA ARG A 778 -19.64 -3.49 11.41
C ARG A 778 -18.23 -3.10 11.86
N ASN A 779 -18.01 -3.06 13.16
CA ASN A 779 -16.74 -2.62 13.76
C ASN A 779 -16.40 -3.47 14.99
N SER A 780 -15.14 -3.39 15.43
CA SER A 780 -14.59 -4.20 16.53
C SER A 780 -15.33 -4.04 17.86
N PHE A 781 -16.07 -2.95 18.00
CA PHE A 781 -16.71 -2.52 19.25
C PHE A 781 -18.24 -2.60 19.20
N GLY A 782 -18.83 -2.97 18.04
CA GLY A 782 -20.27 -2.97 17.83
C GLY A 782 -20.93 -1.58 17.87
N LEU A 783 -20.17 -0.49 17.74
CA LEU A 783 -20.69 0.87 17.88
C LEU A 783 -21.63 1.25 16.74
N GLY A 784 -22.86 1.61 17.08
CA GLY A 784 -23.87 2.07 16.15
C GLY A 784 -24.64 3.28 16.67
N PRO A 785 -25.09 4.21 15.80
CA PRO A 785 -25.89 5.34 16.23
C PRO A 785 -27.23 4.87 16.81
N ALA A 786 -27.64 5.46 17.94
CA ALA A 786 -28.91 5.14 18.60
C ALA A 786 -30.12 5.48 17.73
N SER A 787 -30.00 6.52 16.91
CA SER A 787 -30.94 6.90 15.86
C SER A 787 -30.18 7.10 14.55
N GLN A 788 -30.69 6.53 13.46
CA GLN A 788 -30.10 6.72 12.14
C GLN A 788 -30.43 8.11 11.57
N VAL A 789 -31.49 8.77 12.03
CA VAL A 789 -31.84 10.13 11.58
C VAL A 789 -31.20 11.14 12.51
N LEU A 790 -30.45 12.10 11.95
CA LEU A 790 -29.82 13.18 12.68
C LEU A 790 -30.81 14.32 12.93
N ALA A 791 -31.05 14.65 14.20
CA ALA A 791 -31.86 15.80 14.57
C ALA A 791 -31.01 17.09 14.51
N ILE A 792 -31.23 17.92 13.48
CA ILE A 792 -30.52 19.19 13.32
C ILE A 792 -31.18 20.26 14.19
N PRO A 793 -30.43 20.95 15.08
CA PRO A 793 -30.98 21.99 15.95
C PRO A 793 -31.15 23.33 15.21
N THR A 794 -31.75 23.33 14.01
CA THR A 794 -32.07 24.52 13.21
C THR A 794 -33.57 24.61 12.92
N PRO A 795 -34.15 25.81 12.78
CA PRO A 795 -35.54 25.97 12.35
C PRO A 795 -35.72 25.36 10.95
N GLY A 796 -36.53 24.30 10.85
CA GLY A 796 -36.80 23.61 9.58
C GLY A 796 -35.98 22.33 9.33
N GLY A 797 -35.09 21.91 10.25
CA GLY A 797 -34.43 20.61 10.17
C GLY A 797 -33.45 20.45 8.99
N ALA A 798 -32.94 21.56 8.45
CA ALA A 798 -31.97 21.60 7.37
C ALA A 798 -30.78 22.51 7.74
N VAL A 799 -29.61 22.29 7.11
CA VAL A 799 -28.42 23.17 7.22
C VAL A 799 -28.44 24.19 6.08
N PRO A 800 -28.65 25.49 6.34
CA PRO A 800 -28.62 26.52 5.29
C PRO A 800 -27.27 26.63 4.55
N PRO A 801 -27.25 27.12 3.30
CA PRO A 801 -26.02 27.45 2.57
C PRO A 801 -25.08 28.36 3.37
N GLY A 802 -23.79 28.04 3.39
CA GLY A 802 -22.73 28.78 4.09
C GLY A 802 -22.75 28.65 5.63
N SER A 803 -23.61 27.80 6.19
CA SER A 803 -23.76 27.64 7.65
C SER A 803 -23.21 26.31 8.17
N VAL A 804 -22.96 26.26 9.48
CA VAL A 804 -22.48 25.07 10.20
C VAL A 804 -23.52 24.64 11.23
N ALA A 805 -23.87 23.35 11.24
CA ALA A 805 -24.74 22.75 12.24
C ALA A 805 -23.98 21.75 13.10
N ALA A 806 -24.05 21.92 14.42
CA ALA A 806 -23.48 20.98 15.39
C ALA A 806 -24.53 19.94 15.82
N VAL A 807 -24.20 18.66 15.70
CA VAL A 807 -25.07 17.53 16.06
C VAL A 807 -24.34 16.58 16.99
N ARG A 808 -25.05 16.08 18.01
CA ARG A 808 -24.55 15.05 18.92
C ARG A 808 -25.31 13.76 18.70
N VAL A 809 -24.59 12.68 18.41
CA VAL A 809 -25.16 11.36 18.10
C VAL A 809 -24.76 10.36 19.18
N PRO A 810 -25.69 9.96 20.06
CA PRO A 810 -25.41 8.87 21.00
C PRO A 810 -25.13 7.56 20.25
N LEU A 811 -24.08 6.84 20.65
CA LEU A 811 -23.73 5.53 20.12
C LEU A 811 -24.10 4.43 21.13
N LEU A 812 -24.71 3.37 20.64
CA LEU A 812 -25.03 2.15 21.36
C LEU A 812 -24.13 1.00 20.91
N ILE A 813 -23.87 0.07 21.81
CA ILE A 813 -23.13 -1.15 21.51
C ILE A 813 -24.13 -2.22 21.05
N ASP A 814 -24.04 -2.61 19.78
CA ASP A 814 -24.81 -3.67 19.16
C ASP A 814 -23.92 -4.89 18.92
N VAL A 815 -24.15 -5.94 19.71
CA VAL A 815 -23.36 -7.19 19.68
C VAL A 815 -23.42 -7.88 18.31
N SER A 816 -24.50 -7.66 17.54
CA SER A 816 -24.66 -8.24 16.19
C SER A 816 -23.76 -7.59 15.13
N LYS A 817 -23.17 -6.43 15.44
CA LYS A 817 -22.29 -5.65 14.55
C LYS A 817 -20.81 -5.75 14.92
N VAL A 818 -20.46 -6.55 15.92
CA VAL A 818 -19.07 -6.80 16.36
C VAL A 818 -18.35 -7.64 15.32
N THR A 819 -17.19 -7.17 14.84
CA THR A 819 -16.30 -7.95 13.98
C THR A 819 -15.39 -8.86 14.82
N PRO A 820 -15.04 -10.07 14.34
CA PRO A 820 -14.11 -10.95 15.05
C PRO A 820 -12.71 -10.31 15.16
N PRO A 821 -11.88 -10.74 16.14
CA PRO A 821 -10.53 -10.21 16.35
C PRO A 821 -9.62 -10.37 15.11
N PRO A 822 -8.58 -9.51 14.96
CA PRO A 822 -8.04 -8.56 15.94
C PRO A 822 -8.85 -7.26 16.08
N LEU A 823 -8.81 -6.65 17.28
CA LEU A 823 -9.48 -5.37 17.55
C LEU A 823 -8.82 -4.24 16.76
N SER A 824 -9.61 -3.48 16.02
CA SER A 824 -9.18 -2.27 15.29
C SER A 824 -9.94 -1.04 15.80
N THR A 825 -9.23 0.09 15.92
CA THR A 825 -9.78 1.42 16.28
C THR A 825 -10.51 2.10 15.12
N GLY A 826 -10.41 1.59 13.89
CA GLY A 826 -11.04 2.18 12.72
C GLY A 826 -12.57 2.06 12.73
N LEU A 827 -13.25 3.19 12.46
CA LEU A 827 -14.69 3.30 12.34
C LEU A 827 -15.06 3.84 10.95
N GLN A 828 -15.73 3.04 10.14
CA GLN A 828 -16.28 3.48 8.86
C GLN A 828 -17.70 4.00 9.04
N VAL A 829 -17.94 5.23 8.58
CA VAL A 829 -19.19 5.95 8.75
C VAL A 829 -19.75 6.36 7.39
N ALA A 830 -21.04 6.13 7.19
CA ALA A 830 -21.82 6.59 6.07
C ALA A 830 -22.79 7.68 6.52
N LEU A 831 -22.75 8.84 5.88
CA LEU A 831 -23.68 9.95 6.05
C LEU A 831 -24.46 10.16 4.76
N ARG A 832 -25.76 9.91 4.79
CA ARG A 832 -26.66 10.14 3.66
C ARG A 832 -27.32 11.51 3.78
N THR A 833 -27.29 12.25 2.68
CA THR A 833 -27.95 13.54 2.49
C THR A 833 -28.91 13.45 1.29
N THR A 834 -29.97 14.27 1.26
CA THR A 834 -30.91 14.27 0.12
C THR A 834 -30.27 14.87 -1.15
N GLN A 835 -29.36 15.83 -0.99
CA GLN A 835 -28.81 16.66 -2.07
C GLN A 835 -27.53 16.07 -2.68
N VAL A 836 -26.64 15.50 -1.85
CA VAL A 836 -25.31 15.03 -2.27
C VAL A 836 -25.22 13.50 -2.33
N GLY A 837 -26.22 12.79 -1.79
CA GLY A 837 -26.23 11.33 -1.71
C GLY A 837 -25.50 10.80 -0.48
N VAL A 838 -24.87 9.62 -0.58
CA VAL A 838 -24.19 8.95 0.54
C VAL A 838 -22.69 9.29 0.54
N LEU A 839 -22.23 9.90 1.62
CA LEU A 839 -20.85 10.26 1.89
C LEU A 839 -20.22 9.23 2.82
N TYR A 840 -19.07 8.68 2.46
CA TYR A 840 -18.33 7.74 3.30
C TYR A 840 -17.07 8.40 3.85
N PHE A 841 -16.82 8.22 5.14
CA PHE A 841 -15.59 8.67 5.79
C PHE A 841 -15.15 7.70 6.87
N ASN A 842 -13.85 7.72 7.18
CA ASN A 842 -13.25 6.90 8.21
C ASN A 842 -12.86 7.79 9.39
N ASP A 843 -13.16 7.33 10.60
CA ASP A 843 -12.73 7.95 11.86
C ASP A 843 -12.06 6.88 12.74
N ALA A 844 -11.37 7.29 13.80
CA ALA A 844 -10.74 6.38 14.76
C ALA A 844 -11.37 6.57 16.14
N VAL A 845 -11.71 5.47 16.82
CA VAL A 845 -12.25 5.51 18.18
C VAL A 845 -11.10 5.76 19.16
N PRO A 846 -11.04 6.92 19.84
CA PRO A 846 -9.95 7.22 20.76
C PRO A 846 -10.08 6.37 22.04
N LEU A 847 -8.94 6.06 22.66
CA LEU A 847 -8.90 5.25 23.89
C LEU A 847 -9.74 5.88 25.02
N SER A 848 -9.75 7.22 25.13
CA SER A 848 -10.56 7.97 26.10
C SER A 848 -12.08 7.79 25.93
N ALA A 849 -12.54 7.40 24.74
CA ALA A 849 -13.95 7.06 24.52
C ALA A 849 -14.28 5.62 24.95
N LEU A 850 -13.28 4.72 24.99
CA LEU A 850 -13.45 3.30 25.29
C LEU A 850 -13.34 2.97 26.78
N THR A 851 -12.55 3.73 27.53
CA THR A 851 -12.31 3.53 28.97
C THR A 851 -13.48 3.98 29.85
N GLU A 852 -13.79 3.20 30.89
CA GLU A 852 -14.89 3.46 31.82
C GLU A 852 -14.47 4.17 33.11
N GLU A 853 -15.44 4.87 33.72
CA GLU A 853 -15.29 5.55 35.00
C GLU A 853 -15.21 4.57 36.21
N THR A 854 -15.55 3.29 36.04
CA THR A 854 -15.56 2.27 37.12
C THR A 854 -14.29 1.41 37.20
N GLY A 855 -13.18 1.89 36.63
CA GLY A 855 -11.93 1.13 36.47
C GLY A 855 -10.96 1.15 37.64
N SER A 856 -11.30 1.72 38.79
CA SER A 856 -10.39 1.80 39.96
C SER A 856 -10.25 0.45 40.69
N MET A 857 -9.07 0.17 41.24
CA MET A 857 -8.71 -1.07 41.94
C MET A 857 -7.85 -0.74 43.17
N GLU A 858 -7.88 -1.55 44.23
CA GLU A 858 -6.96 -1.38 45.36
C GLU A 858 -5.55 -1.90 45.05
N ALA A 859 -4.52 -1.33 45.69
CA ALA A 859 -3.12 -1.66 45.42
C ALA A 859 -2.77 -3.15 45.73
N ALA A 860 -3.44 -3.76 46.70
CA ALA A 860 -3.26 -5.18 47.03
C ALA A 860 -3.79 -6.10 45.91
N ASP A 861 -4.95 -5.76 45.35
CA ASP A 861 -5.59 -6.50 44.26
C ASP A 861 -4.83 -6.31 42.94
N PHE A 862 -4.23 -5.13 42.72
CA PHE A 862 -3.37 -4.87 41.57
C PHE A 862 -2.18 -5.83 41.53
N LEU A 863 -1.48 -6.03 42.66
CA LEU A 863 -0.32 -6.92 42.71
C LEU A 863 -0.70 -8.39 42.51
N ALA A 864 -1.86 -8.81 43.01
CA ALA A 864 -2.39 -10.14 42.79
C ALA A 864 -2.76 -10.36 41.30
N ALA A 865 -3.48 -9.41 40.70
CA ALA A 865 -3.87 -9.45 39.29
C ALA A 865 -2.66 -9.35 38.35
N TRP A 866 -1.67 -8.52 38.67
CA TRP A 866 -0.44 -8.36 37.85
C TRP A 866 0.37 -9.65 37.75
N LYS A 867 0.34 -10.50 38.79
CA LYS A 867 0.99 -11.81 38.81
C LYS A 867 0.17 -12.90 38.12
N ALA A 868 -1.15 -12.76 38.10
CA ALA A 868 -2.06 -13.77 37.55
C ALA A 868 -2.31 -13.63 36.04
N LEU A 869 -2.16 -12.43 35.46
CA LEU A 869 -2.43 -12.16 34.06
C LEU A 869 -1.30 -12.62 33.10
N PRO A 870 -1.64 -13.00 31.84
CA PRO A 870 -0.72 -13.50 30.79
C PRO A 870 0.42 -12.52 30.40
N PRO A 871 1.40 -12.92 29.55
CA PRO A 871 2.61 -12.13 29.26
C PRO A 871 2.34 -10.68 28.83
N GLU A 872 3.23 -9.81 29.26
CA GLU A 872 3.13 -8.35 29.17
C GLU A 872 3.43 -7.85 27.75
N ALA A 873 2.54 -7.03 27.18
CA ALA A 873 2.88 -6.20 26.04
C ALA A 873 3.72 -5.04 26.56
N SER A 874 5.04 -5.11 26.35
CA SER A 874 5.99 -4.09 26.81
C SER A 874 6.81 -3.53 25.65
N ALA A 875 6.92 -2.21 25.59
CA ALA A 875 7.80 -1.53 24.66
C ALA A 875 8.10 -0.10 25.11
N ARG A 876 9.23 0.43 24.65
CA ARG A 876 9.65 1.80 24.91
C ARG A 876 9.08 2.73 23.85
N LEU A 877 8.19 3.63 24.25
CA LEU A 877 7.62 4.64 23.36
C LEU A 877 8.58 5.83 23.24
N PRO A 878 8.88 6.34 22.03
CA PRO A 878 9.79 7.47 21.81
C PRO A 878 9.10 8.82 22.11
N LEU A 879 8.59 8.97 23.32
CA LEU A 879 7.82 10.12 23.79
C LEU A 879 8.55 10.78 24.95
N ALA A 880 8.47 12.12 25.04
CA ALA A 880 9.00 12.87 26.18
C ALA A 880 7.84 13.36 27.04
N VAL A 881 7.81 12.94 28.31
CA VAL A 881 6.83 13.40 29.29
C VAL A 881 7.47 14.51 30.13
N PRO A 882 6.87 15.72 30.19
CA PRO A 882 7.49 16.86 30.86
C PRO A 882 7.58 16.72 32.39
N SER A 883 6.60 16.08 33.04
CA SER A 883 6.65 15.76 34.47
C SER A 883 5.69 14.62 34.83
N ALA A 884 5.93 13.97 35.97
CA ALA A 884 5.04 12.93 36.50
C ALA A 884 3.63 13.45 36.80
N ASP A 885 3.49 14.71 37.21
CA ASP A 885 2.18 15.31 37.49
C ASP A 885 1.37 15.55 36.21
N VAL A 886 2.03 15.94 35.11
CA VAL A 886 1.38 16.08 33.79
C VAL A 886 0.93 14.72 33.27
N ALA A 887 1.74 13.66 33.44
CA ALA A 887 1.32 12.30 33.09
C ALA A 887 0.10 11.85 33.88
N LYS A 888 0.07 12.07 35.20
CA LYS A 888 -1.09 11.73 36.05
C LYS A 888 -2.36 12.47 35.60
N GLN A 889 -2.26 13.77 35.29
CA GLN A 889 -3.39 14.56 34.80
C GLN A 889 -3.90 14.06 33.45
N ARG A 890 -3.01 13.73 32.52
CA ARG A 890 -3.36 13.20 31.19
C ARG A 890 -3.98 11.80 31.25
N LEU A 891 -3.46 10.93 32.09
CA LEU A 891 -4.03 9.60 32.34
C LEU A 891 -5.42 9.71 32.98
N ALA A 892 -5.58 10.56 33.99
CA ALA A 892 -6.87 10.80 34.63
C ALA A 892 -7.92 11.36 33.64
N ALA A 893 -7.51 12.25 32.71
CA ALA A 893 -8.38 12.78 31.67
C ALA A 893 -8.89 11.73 30.67
N ALA A 894 -8.20 10.59 30.56
CA ALA A 894 -8.58 9.45 29.73
C ALA A 894 -9.17 8.27 30.54
N ASN A 895 -9.64 8.52 31.77
CA ASN A 895 -10.17 7.51 32.70
C ASN A 895 -9.17 6.35 33.00
N LEU A 896 -7.88 6.65 33.01
CA LEU A 896 -6.82 5.76 33.50
C LEU A 896 -6.48 6.15 34.94
N PHE A 897 -6.81 5.28 35.89
CA PHE A 897 -6.69 5.57 37.32
C PHE A 897 -5.29 5.24 37.82
N VAL A 898 -4.55 6.25 38.27
CA VAL A 898 -3.22 6.08 38.84
C VAL A 898 -3.32 5.58 40.29
N LEU A 899 -2.69 4.44 40.57
CA LEU A 899 -2.70 3.77 41.87
C LEU A 899 -1.49 4.15 42.73
N ALA A 900 -0.31 4.16 42.12
CA ALA A 900 0.94 4.42 42.81
C ALA A 900 1.93 5.14 41.90
N HIS A 901 2.76 6.00 42.50
CA HIS A 901 3.89 6.66 41.87
C HIS A 901 5.12 6.44 42.76
N ARG A 902 6.17 5.87 42.18
CA ARG A 902 7.44 5.63 42.85
C ARG A 902 8.56 6.30 42.07
N GLN A 903 9.32 7.15 42.75
CA GLN A 903 10.55 7.71 42.20
C GLN A 903 11.74 6.85 42.63
N VAL A 904 12.59 6.44 41.70
CA VAL A 904 13.79 5.63 41.99
C VAL A 904 14.95 6.58 42.39
N PRO A 905 15.44 6.55 43.64
CA PRO A 905 16.38 7.57 44.16
C PRO A 905 17.75 7.60 43.48
N ALA A 906 18.14 6.56 42.73
CA ALA A 906 19.47 6.43 42.13
C ALA A 906 19.53 6.81 40.63
N THR A 907 18.40 6.82 39.92
CA THR A 907 18.35 7.01 38.45
C THR A 907 17.48 8.21 38.04
N GLY A 908 16.72 8.81 38.97
CA GLY A 908 15.78 9.89 38.66
C GLY A 908 14.56 9.43 37.82
N GLN A 909 14.35 8.11 37.71
CA GLN A 909 13.26 7.51 36.95
C GLN A 909 11.97 7.47 37.79
N ASP A 910 10.89 7.96 37.21
CA ASP A 910 9.53 7.89 37.74
C ASP A 910 8.82 6.64 37.21
N ALA A 911 8.24 5.85 38.11
CA ALA A 911 7.38 4.71 37.80
C ALA A 911 5.94 4.99 38.23
N ILE A 912 4.99 4.94 37.30
CA ILE A 912 3.55 5.15 37.52
C ILE A 912 2.81 3.85 37.23
N TYR A 913 1.99 3.41 38.18
CA TYR A 913 1.10 2.25 38.04
C TYR A 913 -0.33 2.73 37.88
N ALA A 914 -1.01 2.28 36.83
CA ALA A 914 -2.38 2.68 36.53
C ALA A 914 -3.26 1.49 36.14
N THR A 915 -4.58 1.67 36.23
CA THR A 915 -5.57 0.67 35.81
C THR A 915 -6.73 1.32 35.05
N CYS A 916 -7.33 0.59 34.12
CA CYS A 916 -8.59 0.95 33.50
C CYS A 916 -9.44 -0.27 33.19
N ARG A 917 -10.72 -0.02 32.88
CA ARG A 917 -11.68 -1.01 32.42
C ARG A 917 -12.23 -0.57 31.07
N ILE A 918 -12.38 -1.52 30.14
CA ILE A 918 -12.98 -1.29 28.82
C ILE A 918 -14.22 -2.19 28.69
N THR A 919 -15.35 -1.63 28.24
CA THR A 919 -16.62 -2.38 28.05
C THR A 919 -16.87 -2.83 26.62
N ALA A 920 -16.34 -2.13 25.61
CA ALA A 920 -16.66 -2.42 24.23
C ALA A 920 -15.87 -3.65 23.73
N GLY A 921 -16.57 -4.75 23.43
CA GLY A 921 -15.98 -6.01 22.96
C GLY A 921 -15.74 -7.08 24.05
N GLY A 922 -16.17 -6.83 25.30
CA GLY A 922 -16.03 -7.75 26.44
C GLY A 922 -15.40 -7.05 27.64
N VAL A 923 -15.88 -7.35 28.86
CA VAL A 923 -15.35 -6.79 30.11
C VAL A 923 -13.90 -7.22 30.26
N GLY A 924 -12.95 -6.29 30.19
CA GLY A 924 -11.53 -6.57 30.40
C GLY A 924 -10.91 -5.53 31.31
N GLN A 925 -10.38 -5.96 32.45
CA GLN A 925 -9.55 -5.11 33.28
C GLN A 925 -8.14 -5.04 32.68
N VAL A 926 -7.59 -3.83 32.64
CA VAL A 926 -6.26 -3.56 32.11
C VAL A 926 -5.41 -2.92 33.20
N LEU A 927 -4.17 -3.42 33.32
CA LEU A 927 -3.16 -2.94 34.24
C LEU A 927 -2.01 -2.34 33.43
N LEU A 928 -1.48 -1.22 33.90
CA LEU A 928 -0.44 -0.47 33.23
C LEU A 928 0.70 -0.13 34.20
N GLU A 929 1.93 -0.28 33.72
CA GLU A 929 3.14 0.26 34.34
C GLU A 929 3.84 1.17 33.32
N LEU A 930 4.18 2.39 33.75
CA LEU A 930 4.88 3.40 32.96
C LEU A 930 6.16 3.78 33.69
N LYS A 931 7.32 3.68 33.04
CA LYS A 931 8.60 4.13 33.60
C LYS A 931 9.25 5.15 32.67
N PHE A 932 9.59 6.33 33.18
CA PHE A 932 10.23 7.38 32.38
C PHE A 932 11.08 8.31 33.25
N VAL A 933 11.95 9.08 32.61
CA VAL A 933 12.67 10.19 33.25
C VAL A 933 12.08 11.48 32.72
N ALA A 934 11.71 12.41 33.61
CA ALA A 934 11.09 13.67 33.23
C ALA A 934 11.94 14.45 32.21
N GLY A 935 11.35 14.81 31.08
CA GLY A 935 12.01 15.54 29.98
C GLY A 935 12.94 14.71 29.09
N ALA A 936 13.21 13.44 29.41
CA ALA A 936 13.99 12.54 28.54
C ALA A 936 13.09 11.88 27.48
N GLY A 937 13.64 11.64 26.28
CA GLY A 937 12.97 10.87 25.24
C GLY A 937 12.94 9.38 25.59
N GLY A 938 11.74 8.83 25.77
CA GLY A 938 11.53 7.41 26.05
C GLY A 938 10.68 7.15 27.29
N VAL A 939 9.51 6.54 27.10
CA VAL A 939 8.66 6.01 28.17
C VAL A 939 8.56 4.51 28.00
N ASP A 940 9.06 3.73 28.96
CA ASP A 940 8.87 2.29 28.99
C ASP A 940 7.44 2.01 29.46
N VAL A 941 6.65 1.35 28.62
CA VAL A 941 5.23 1.07 28.86
C VAL A 941 5.01 -0.42 28.86
N SER A 942 4.25 -0.86 29.86
CA SER A 942 4.00 -2.26 30.18
C SER A 942 2.51 -2.44 30.44
N VAL A 943 1.82 -3.21 29.60
CA VAL A 943 0.36 -3.40 29.68
C VAL A 943 0.02 -4.88 29.83
N LYS A 944 -0.88 -5.19 30.78
CA LYS A 944 -1.44 -6.52 31.00
C LYS A 944 -2.97 -6.50 31.01
N ALA A 945 -3.58 -7.48 30.37
CA ALA A 945 -5.02 -7.68 30.36
C ALA A 945 -5.35 -9.18 30.19
N GLU A 946 -6.57 -9.59 30.52
CA GLU A 946 -7.03 -10.99 30.35
C GLU A 946 -7.03 -11.43 28.87
N ARG A 947 -7.27 -10.48 27.95
CA ARG A 947 -7.15 -10.70 26.51
C ARG A 947 -6.02 -9.86 25.94
N GLN A 948 -5.17 -10.49 25.14
CA GLN A 948 -3.99 -9.86 24.56
C GLN A 948 -4.33 -8.78 23.52
N ASP A 949 -5.45 -8.91 22.82
CA ASP A 949 -5.94 -7.91 21.86
C ASP A 949 -6.38 -6.60 22.54
N VAL A 950 -6.92 -6.68 23.76
CA VAL A 950 -7.24 -5.50 24.59
C VAL A 950 -5.97 -4.85 25.13
N ALA A 951 -4.96 -5.63 25.52
CA ALA A 951 -3.67 -5.10 25.94
C ALA A 951 -2.98 -4.32 24.81
N GLN A 952 -2.98 -4.87 23.59
CA GLN A 952 -2.43 -4.22 22.40
C GLN A 952 -3.16 -2.91 22.07
N LEU A 953 -4.50 -2.91 22.14
CA LEU A 953 -5.32 -1.72 21.89
C LEU A 953 -4.97 -0.56 22.84
N VAL A 954 -4.82 -0.87 24.14
CA VAL A 954 -4.46 0.14 25.13
C VAL A 954 -3.03 0.62 24.90
N PHE A 955 -2.10 -0.29 24.59
CA PHE A 955 -0.72 0.04 24.27
C PHE A 955 -0.62 1.04 23.10
N ASP A 956 -1.31 0.76 21.98
CA ASP A 956 -1.32 1.61 20.79
C ASP A 956 -1.99 2.98 21.02
N GLY A 957 -2.93 3.06 21.98
CA GLY A 957 -3.65 4.27 22.34
C GLY A 957 -2.98 5.17 23.39
N LEU A 958 -1.96 4.68 24.11
CA LEU A 958 -1.26 5.45 25.14
C LEU A 958 -0.48 6.66 24.63
N PRO A 959 0.17 6.63 23.44
CA PRO A 959 0.85 7.80 22.89
C PRO A 959 -0.03 9.06 22.78
N SER A 960 -1.27 8.92 22.29
CA SER A 960 -2.18 10.07 22.11
C SER A 960 -2.63 10.64 23.46
N VAL A 961 -2.90 9.77 24.44
CA VAL A 961 -3.20 10.16 25.83
C VAL A 961 -2.01 10.90 26.45
N LEU A 962 -0.80 10.36 26.34
CA LEU A 962 0.40 10.92 26.96
C LEU A 962 0.89 12.19 26.28
N LEU A 963 0.63 12.43 24.99
CA LEU A 963 0.96 13.67 24.28
C LEU A 963 -0.06 14.79 24.52
N GLY A 964 -1.25 14.48 25.04
CA GLY A 964 -2.33 15.45 25.22
C GLY A 964 -3.07 15.80 23.93
N ALA A 965 -2.81 15.07 22.84
CA ALA A 965 -3.62 15.09 21.63
C ALA A 965 -4.85 14.21 21.88
N ALA A 966 -5.75 14.73 22.72
CA ALA A 966 -7.07 14.15 22.83
C ALA A 966 -7.79 14.48 21.52
#